data_AF-A0A250YKB7-F1
#
_entry.id   AF-A0A250YKB7-F1
#
_cell.length_a   1.000
_cell.length_b   1.000
_cell.length_c   1.000
_cell.angle_alpha   90.00
_cell.angle_beta   90.00
_cell.angle_gamma   90.00
#
_symmetry.space_group_name_H-M   'P 1'
#
loop_
_entity.id
_entity.type
_entity.pdbx_description
1 polymer ?
#
loop_
_entity_poly.entity_id
_entity_poly.type
_entity_poly.pdbx_seq_one_letter_code
_entity_poly.pdbx_strand_id
1 'polypeptide(L)'
;MDLHTAVYNAAHDGKLQLLQKLLSGRSREEVDELMGEVASGGTPLLIAARYGHLDVVEYLVDRCGASVEAGGSVHFDGETIEGAPPLWAASAAGHLDVVRSLLRRGAAVNRTTRTNSTPLRAACFDGHLDVVRYLVGEHQADLEVANRHGHTCLMISCYKGHREIARYLLQQGAQVNRRSAKGNTALHDCAESGSLEILQLLLGCNARMERDGYGMTPLLAASVTGHTNIVEYLIQEQPGRPRVPGGCSPDGPYESCCPTSREAAVEALELLGATYVDKKRDLLGALKHWRRAMELRHQGGDSLPKPEPPQPVLAYECAREVATTQELETLITDPDDMRMQALLIRERILGPAHPDTSYYIRYRGAVYADSGNFQRCIRLWKYALDMQQSHLEPLSPMTASSFLSFAELFSYVLQERAAKGGPAAPVGFGDLMGVLAKGVREVERALRLPREPAASGQLAKALAVILHLLYLLEKVECSAAQEHLKHQTVYRLLKCAPRGRNGFTPLHMAVDKDTTNVGRYRVGVFPSLPVLRVLLDCGADPDGRDYDNNTPLHIAAQNNCPAAMAALVDAGAHMDATNAFGKTACELLDDKLLARNAVQPFNYVTLQCLAARALGRSKVPYKGRIPEELEAFIELH
;
A
#
# COMPACT_ATOMS: atom_id res chain seq x y z
N MET A 1 10.90 15.14 -34.18
CA MET A 1 11.51 14.74 -32.90
C MET A 1 12.37 15.91 -32.48
N ASP A 2 12.17 16.45 -31.27
CA ASP A 2 13.05 17.51 -30.76
C ASP A 2 14.49 16.98 -30.61
N LEU A 3 15.47 17.90 -30.58
CA LEU A 3 16.88 17.55 -30.52
C LEU A 3 17.22 16.80 -29.23
N HIS A 4 16.59 17.17 -28.13
CA HIS A 4 16.78 16.55 -26.82
C HIS A 4 16.44 15.06 -26.84
N THR A 5 15.25 14.73 -27.33
CA THR A 5 14.78 13.35 -27.51
C THR A 5 15.67 12.59 -28.48
N ALA A 6 16.18 13.23 -29.53
CA ALA A 6 17.08 12.58 -30.47
C ALA A 6 18.44 12.22 -29.83
N VAL A 7 19.01 13.13 -29.02
CA VAL A 7 20.25 12.88 -28.25
C VAL A 7 20.02 11.78 -27.22
N TYR A 8 18.92 11.84 -26.48
CA TYR A 8 18.54 10.81 -25.51
C TYR A 8 18.39 9.43 -26.17
N ASN A 9 17.64 9.33 -27.27
CA ASN A 9 17.45 8.07 -27.99
C ASN A 9 18.75 7.53 -28.59
N ALA A 10 19.63 8.41 -29.10
CA ALA A 10 20.94 7.99 -29.58
C ALA A 10 21.80 7.42 -28.45
N ALA A 11 21.75 8.02 -27.25
CA ALA A 11 22.46 7.51 -26.07
C ALA A 11 21.84 6.19 -25.55
N HIS A 12 20.52 6.10 -25.52
CA HIS A 12 19.77 4.88 -25.15
C HIS A 12 20.13 3.69 -26.04
N ASP A 13 20.24 3.92 -27.35
CA ASP A 13 20.51 2.88 -28.35
C ASP A 13 22.01 2.58 -28.56
N GLY A 14 22.92 3.27 -27.87
CA GLY A 14 24.36 3.09 -28.04
C GLY A 14 24.90 3.63 -29.38
N LYS A 15 24.20 4.58 -30.03
CA LYS A 15 24.54 5.07 -31.37
C LYS A 15 25.55 6.22 -31.32
N LEU A 16 26.79 5.93 -30.93
CA LEU A 16 27.85 6.94 -30.76
C LEU A 16 28.06 7.84 -32.00
N GLN A 17 28.10 7.26 -33.21
CA GLN A 17 28.29 8.05 -34.43
C GLN A 17 27.14 9.04 -34.71
N LEU A 18 25.91 8.65 -34.37
CA LEU A 18 24.74 9.53 -34.51
C LEU A 18 24.81 10.64 -33.46
N LEU A 19 25.11 10.29 -32.21
CA LEU A 19 25.29 11.24 -31.12
C LEU A 19 26.34 12.30 -31.45
N GLN A 20 27.50 11.88 -31.98
CA GLN A 20 28.56 12.78 -32.44
C GLN A 20 28.08 13.74 -33.54
N LYS A 21 27.28 13.27 -34.49
CA LYS A 21 26.70 14.12 -35.54
C LYS A 21 25.71 15.12 -34.97
N LEU A 22 24.84 14.70 -34.04
CA LEU A 22 23.82 15.56 -33.42
C LEU A 22 24.44 16.69 -32.61
N LEU A 23 25.59 16.45 -31.97
CA LEU A 23 26.31 17.41 -31.14
C LEU A 23 27.39 18.20 -31.91
N SER A 24 27.69 17.84 -33.15
CA SER A 24 28.70 18.53 -33.97
C SER A 24 28.27 19.97 -34.30
N GLY A 25 29.19 20.92 -34.13
CA GLY A 25 28.96 22.33 -34.44
C GLY A 25 28.12 23.11 -33.41
N ARG A 26 27.79 22.50 -32.27
CA ARG A 26 27.07 23.15 -31.16
C ARG A 26 28.01 23.93 -30.25
N SER A 27 27.48 25.01 -29.65
CA SER A 27 28.15 25.76 -28.59
C SER A 27 28.27 24.93 -27.32
N ARG A 28 29.16 25.34 -26.41
CA ARG A 28 29.36 24.60 -25.15
C ARG A 28 28.11 24.68 -24.28
N GLU A 29 27.47 25.83 -24.27
CA GLU A 29 26.24 26.11 -23.52
C GLU A 29 25.08 25.20 -23.98
N GLU A 30 24.89 25.05 -25.30
CA GLU A 30 23.87 24.14 -25.86
C GLU A 30 24.15 22.67 -25.48
N VAL A 31 25.41 22.25 -25.49
CA VAL A 31 25.78 20.87 -25.11
C VAL A 31 25.51 20.65 -23.62
N ASP A 32 25.91 21.58 -22.76
CA ASP A 32 25.70 21.48 -21.31
C ASP A 32 24.19 21.45 -20.97
N GLU A 33 23.35 22.22 -21.68
CA GLU A 33 21.88 22.17 -21.57
C GLU A 33 21.33 20.79 -21.96
N LEU A 34 21.73 20.25 -23.13
CA LEU A 34 21.29 18.93 -23.60
C LEU A 34 21.72 17.78 -22.66
N MET A 35 22.86 17.92 -21.98
CA MET A 35 23.34 16.92 -21.02
C MET A 35 22.58 16.97 -19.69
N GLY A 36 22.11 18.16 -19.28
CA GLY A 36 21.41 18.39 -18.02
C GLY A 36 19.89 18.15 -18.08
N GLU A 37 19.28 18.32 -19.25
CA GLU A 37 17.85 18.13 -19.44
C GLU A 37 17.44 16.64 -19.34
N VAL A 38 16.27 16.42 -18.72
CA VAL A 38 15.73 15.08 -18.43
C VAL A 38 14.67 14.73 -19.47
N ALA A 39 14.95 13.78 -20.37
CA ALA A 39 13.98 13.25 -21.34
C ALA A 39 13.49 11.89 -20.89
N SER A 40 12.19 11.64 -21.02
CA SER A 40 11.57 10.36 -20.66
C SER A 40 11.96 9.88 -19.25
N GLY A 41 12.25 10.83 -18.35
CA GLY A 41 12.67 10.58 -16.98
C GLY A 41 14.19 10.52 -16.74
N GLY A 42 15.08 10.48 -17.74
CA GLY A 42 16.54 10.38 -17.51
C GLY A 42 17.42 11.33 -18.33
N THR A 43 18.70 11.44 -17.95
CA THR A 43 19.73 12.12 -18.76
C THR A 43 20.32 11.17 -19.81
N PRO A 44 20.96 11.68 -20.89
CA PRO A 44 21.65 10.84 -21.86
C PRO A 44 22.72 9.93 -21.23
N LEU A 45 23.45 10.41 -20.22
CA LEU A 45 24.45 9.62 -19.51
C LEU A 45 23.81 8.50 -18.67
N LEU A 46 22.73 8.81 -17.95
CA LEU A 46 22.01 7.83 -17.15
C LEU A 46 21.52 6.66 -17.99
N ILE A 47 20.92 6.95 -19.14
CA ILE A 47 20.35 5.91 -20.00
C ILE A 47 21.44 5.09 -20.70
N ALA A 48 22.54 5.72 -21.14
CA ALA A 48 23.70 5.01 -21.68
C ALA A 48 24.32 4.07 -20.63
N ALA A 49 24.44 4.54 -19.38
CA ALA A 49 24.97 3.74 -18.28
C ALA A 49 24.04 2.56 -17.91
N ARG A 50 22.71 2.78 -17.93
CA ARG A 50 21.69 1.76 -17.68
C ARG A 50 21.74 0.61 -18.68
N TYR A 51 22.07 0.87 -19.94
CA TYR A 51 22.10 -0.13 -21.01
C TYR A 51 23.51 -0.61 -21.39
N GLY A 52 24.55 -0.13 -20.70
CA GLY A 52 25.88 -0.69 -20.82
C GLY A 52 26.70 -0.17 -21.99
N HIS A 53 26.34 0.98 -22.56
CA HIS A 53 27.02 1.56 -23.72
C HIS A 53 28.28 2.32 -23.31
N LEU A 54 29.37 1.57 -23.06
CA LEU A 54 30.62 2.11 -22.52
C LEU A 54 31.19 3.26 -23.35
N ASP A 55 31.27 3.10 -24.67
CA ASP A 55 31.81 4.09 -25.60
C ASP A 55 31.00 5.40 -25.61
N VAL A 56 29.67 5.29 -25.50
CA VAL A 56 28.78 6.43 -25.32
C VAL A 56 28.98 7.09 -23.96
N VAL A 57 29.08 6.31 -22.88
CA VAL A 57 29.35 6.84 -21.53
C VAL A 57 30.65 7.64 -21.51
N GLU A 58 31.73 7.08 -22.06
CA GLU A 58 33.03 7.75 -22.12
C GLU A 58 32.97 9.03 -22.96
N TYR A 59 32.31 8.99 -24.11
CA TYR A 59 32.13 10.17 -24.95
C TYR A 59 31.31 11.27 -24.27
N LEU A 60 30.20 10.92 -23.61
CA LEU A 60 29.33 11.87 -22.93
C LEU A 60 30.06 12.57 -21.78
N VAL A 61 30.86 11.85 -20.99
CA VAL A 61 31.60 12.46 -19.88
C VAL A 61 32.81 13.25 -20.39
N ASP A 62 33.66 12.63 -21.22
CA ASP A 62 34.97 13.21 -21.59
C ASP A 62 34.85 14.35 -22.60
N ARG A 63 33.85 14.29 -23.49
CA ARG A 63 33.70 15.26 -24.59
C ARG A 63 32.55 16.22 -24.38
N CYS A 64 31.48 15.76 -23.73
CA CYS A 64 30.26 16.57 -23.54
C CYS A 64 30.14 17.16 -22.12
N GLY A 65 30.99 16.73 -21.16
CA GLY A 65 30.92 17.22 -19.78
C GLY A 65 29.66 16.77 -19.03
N ALA A 66 29.05 15.66 -19.43
CA ALA A 66 27.90 15.12 -18.73
C ALA A 66 28.23 14.81 -17.26
N SER A 67 27.40 15.29 -16.35
CA SER A 67 27.60 15.07 -14.91
C SER A 67 27.39 13.60 -14.54
N VAL A 68 28.44 12.96 -14.01
CA VAL A 68 28.40 11.57 -13.51
C VAL A 68 27.45 11.36 -12.31
N GLU A 69 26.95 12.46 -11.75
CA GLU A 69 26.11 12.50 -10.56
C GLU A 69 24.64 12.84 -10.86
N ALA A 70 24.31 13.19 -12.11
CA ALA A 70 22.96 13.61 -12.50
C ALA A 70 21.98 12.44 -12.41
N GLY A 71 21.13 12.46 -11.38
CA GLY A 71 20.11 11.45 -11.15
C GLY A 71 18.87 11.62 -12.03
N GLY A 72 18.16 10.52 -12.25
CA GLY A 72 16.89 10.51 -12.98
C GLY A 72 16.06 9.27 -12.66
N SER A 73 15.03 9.04 -13.45
CA SER A 73 14.12 7.90 -13.40
C SER A 73 14.60 6.80 -14.36
N VAL A 74 14.74 5.59 -13.84
CA VAL A 74 15.10 4.39 -14.63
C VAL A 74 14.10 3.27 -14.38
N HIS A 75 13.95 2.36 -15.34
CA HIS A 75 13.01 1.25 -15.27
C HIS A 75 13.74 -0.09 -15.08
N PHE A 76 13.31 -0.86 -14.08
CA PHE A 76 13.76 -2.24 -13.82
C PHE A 76 12.53 -3.09 -13.51
N ASP A 77 12.37 -4.22 -14.21
CA ASP A 77 11.27 -5.17 -14.01
C ASP A 77 9.85 -4.55 -13.97
N GLY A 78 9.64 -3.48 -14.74
CA GLY A 78 8.37 -2.75 -14.79
C GLY A 78 8.16 -1.73 -13.67
N GLU A 79 9.13 -1.56 -12.76
CA GLU A 79 9.12 -0.52 -11.73
C GLU A 79 9.99 0.69 -12.13
N THR A 80 9.48 1.89 -11.87
CA THR A 80 10.23 3.14 -12.06
C THR A 80 10.96 3.51 -10.76
N ILE A 81 12.27 3.69 -10.86
CA ILE A 81 13.16 4.04 -9.74
C ILE A 81 13.61 5.49 -9.91
N GLU A 82 13.25 6.32 -8.93
CA GLU A 82 13.48 7.76 -8.97
C GLU A 82 14.81 8.18 -8.35
N GLY A 83 15.45 9.17 -8.99
CA GLY A 83 16.69 9.79 -8.52
C GLY A 83 17.91 8.88 -8.59
N ALA A 84 17.92 7.88 -9.48
CA ALA A 84 19.04 6.99 -9.68
C ALA A 84 20.19 7.70 -10.44
N PRO A 85 21.41 7.75 -9.88
CA PRO A 85 22.58 8.23 -10.62
C PRO A 85 23.10 7.17 -11.62
N PRO A 86 23.89 7.55 -12.64
CA PRO A 86 24.44 6.64 -13.65
C PRO A 86 25.17 5.42 -13.06
N LEU A 87 25.97 5.63 -12.01
CA LEU A 87 26.70 4.55 -11.34
C LEU A 87 25.76 3.50 -10.71
N TRP A 88 24.66 3.96 -10.12
CA TRP A 88 23.64 3.09 -9.55
C TRP A 88 22.97 2.26 -10.64
N ALA A 89 22.57 2.88 -11.76
CA ALA A 89 21.90 2.20 -12.86
C ALA A 89 22.81 1.16 -13.53
N ALA A 90 24.09 1.49 -13.75
CA ALA A 90 25.07 0.55 -14.29
C ALA A 90 25.34 -0.63 -13.34
N SER A 91 25.36 -0.37 -12.03
CA SER A 91 25.60 -1.39 -10.99
C SER A 91 24.41 -2.34 -10.85
N ALA A 92 23.18 -1.81 -10.89
CA ALA A 92 21.95 -2.61 -10.95
C ALA A 92 21.92 -3.51 -12.19
N ALA A 93 22.29 -2.97 -13.36
CA ALA A 93 22.29 -3.70 -14.62
C ALA A 93 23.51 -4.63 -14.84
N GLY A 94 24.48 -4.65 -13.93
CA GLY A 94 25.65 -5.54 -14.01
C GLY A 94 26.71 -5.12 -15.02
N HIS A 95 26.73 -3.85 -15.45
CA HIS A 95 27.67 -3.36 -16.47
C HIS A 95 29.01 -2.95 -15.84
N LEU A 96 29.83 -3.94 -15.48
CA LEU A 96 31.09 -3.71 -14.76
C LEU A 96 32.02 -2.70 -15.45
N ASP A 97 32.16 -2.75 -16.78
CA ASP A 97 33.05 -1.83 -17.48
C ASP A 97 32.57 -0.38 -17.43
N VAL A 98 31.25 -0.16 -17.48
CA VAL A 98 30.64 1.16 -17.25
C VAL A 98 30.85 1.60 -15.80
N VAL A 99 30.68 0.70 -14.83
CA VAL A 99 30.95 0.98 -13.40
C VAL A 99 32.40 1.43 -13.21
N ARG A 100 33.38 0.72 -13.78
CA ARG A 100 34.80 1.11 -13.74
C ARG A 100 35.01 2.48 -14.38
N SER A 101 34.39 2.72 -15.54
CA SER A 101 34.53 3.96 -16.29
C SER A 101 34.01 5.17 -15.52
N LEU A 102 32.84 5.06 -14.90
CA LEU A 102 32.22 6.12 -14.10
C LEU A 102 33.03 6.43 -12.83
N LEU A 103 33.50 5.41 -12.11
CA LEU A 103 34.30 5.60 -10.89
C LEU A 103 35.67 6.26 -11.19
N ARG A 104 36.33 5.89 -12.29
CA ARG A 104 37.56 6.57 -12.76
C ARG A 104 37.33 8.05 -13.08
N ARG A 105 36.09 8.43 -13.40
CA ARG A 105 35.66 9.80 -13.71
C ARG A 105 35.04 10.51 -12.51
N GLY A 106 35.28 10.01 -11.30
CA GLY A 106 34.92 10.69 -10.06
C GLY A 106 33.48 10.49 -9.61
N ALA A 107 32.76 9.48 -10.13
CA ALA A 107 31.43 9.15 -9.62
C ALA A 107 31.51 8.78 -8.13
N ALA A 108 30.62 9.31 -7.30
CA ALA A 108 30.61 9.02 -5.88
C ALA A 108 30.07 7.61 -5.61
N VAL A 109 30.93 6.71 -5.10
CA VAL A 109 30.62 5.27 -4.91
C VAL A 109 29.37 5.02 -4.05
N ASN A 110 29.06 5.92 -3.11
CA ASN A 110 27.94 5.79 -2.17
C ASN A 110 26.73 6.67 -2.53
N ARG A 111 26.69 7.33 -3.70
CA ARG A 111 25.53 8.18 -4.04
C ARG A 111 24.28 7.36 -4.29
N THR A 112 23.19 7.77 -3.67
CA THR A 112 21.98 6.95 -3.57
C THR A 112 20.83 7.41 -4.44
N THR A 113 19.85 6.53 -4.63
CA THR A 113 18.51 6.86 -5.13
C THR A 113 17.69 7.62 -4.08
N ARG A 114 16.47 8.08 -4.42
CA ARG A 114 15.52 8.67 -3.45
C ARG A 114 15.13 7.73 -2.29
N THR A 115 15.31 6.41 -2.44
CA THR A 115 15.07 5.44 -1.37
C THR A 115 16.31 5.15 -0.53
N ASN A 116 17.37 5.94 -0.70
CA ASN A 116 18.69 5.75 -0.10
C ASN A 116 19.36 4.42 -0.49
N SER A 117 19.08 3.90 -1.70
CA SER A 117 19.76 2.70 -2.20
C SER A 117 21.10 3.06 -2.82
N THR A 118 22.20 2.47 -2.34
CA THR A 118 23.55 2.63 -2.92
C THR A 118 23.73 1.79 -4.20
N PRO A 119 24.74 2.08 -5.03
CA PRO A 119 25.14 1.21 -6.16
C PRO A 119 25.53 -0.18 -5.68
N LEU A 120 26.21 -0.30 -4.53
CA LEU A 120 26.52 -1.58 -3.89
C LEU A 120 25.25 -2.37 -3.60
N ARG A 121 24.25 -1.73 -2.98
CA ARG A 121 22.95 -2.37 -2.72
C ARG A 121 22.28 -2.86 -4.00
N ALA A 122 22.38 -2.10 -5.09
CA ALA A 122 21.81 -2.47 -6.37
C ALA A 122 22.49 -3.71 -6.97
N ALA A 123 23.82 -3.75 -6.98
CA ALA A 123 24.58 -4.93 -7.42
C ALA A 123 24.28 -6.17 -6.54
N CYS A 124 24.13 -5.97 -5.23
CA CYS A 124 23.71 -7.01 -4.28
C CYS A 124 22.28 -7.51 -4.50
N PHE A 125 21.38 -6.74 -5.10
CA PHE A 125 20.00 -7.13 -5.36
C PHE A 125 19.91 -8.09 -6.57
N ASP A 126 20.62 -7.78 -7.65
CA ASP A 126 20.59 -8.59 -8.89
C ASP A 126 21.69 -9.65 -8.99
N GLY A 127 22.63 -9.68 -8.05
CA GLY A 127 23.59 -10.79 -7.93
C GLY A 127 24.90 -10.59 -8.68
N HIS A 128 25.27 -9.35 -9.01
CA HIS A 128 26.49 -9.01 -9.77
C HIS A 128 27.73 -9.01 -8.87
N LEU A 129 28.25 -10.20 -8.55
CA LEU A 129 29.37 -10.38 -7.61
C LEU A 129 30.64 -9.64 -8.02
N ASP A 130 30.93 -9.56 -9.31
CA ASP A 130 32.09 -8.85 -9.87
C ASP A 130 31.99 -7.34 -9.65
N VAL A 131 30.81 -6.75 -9.84
CA VAL A 131 30.50 -5.36 -9.50
C VAL A 131 30.62 -5.14 -8.00
N VAL A 132 30.06 -6.03 -7.16
CA VAL A 132 30.18 -5.94 -5.70
C VAL A 132 31.65 -5.94 -5.27
N ARG A 133 32.46 -6.87 -5.78
CA ARG A 133 33.90 -6.94 -5.46
C ARG A 133 34.64 -5.68 -5.88
N TYR A 134 34.31 -5.12 -7.05
CA TYR A 134 34.94 -3.90 -7.52
C TYR A 134 34.58 -2.68 -6.65
N LEU A 135 33.30 -2.51 -6.33
CA LEU A 135 32.82 -1.41 -5.49
C LEU A 135 33.42 -1.45 -4.09
N VAL A 136 33.50 -2.62 -3.46
CA VAL A 136 34.00 -2.77 -2.10
C VAL A 136 35.53 -2.80 -2.06
N GLY A 137 36.15 -3.67 -2.85
CA GLY A 137 37.60 -3.92 -2.78
C GLY A 137 38.45 -2.77 -3.29
N GLU A 138 38.05 -2.15 -4.40
CA GLU A 138 38.86 -1.11 -5.07
C GLU A 138 38.42 0.32 -4.71
N HIS A 139 37.13 0.52 -4.38
CA HIS A 139 36.55 1.86 -4.16
C HIS A 139 35.93 2.05 -2.77
N GLN A 140 36.11 1.09 -1.85
CA GLN A 140 35.72 1.22 -0.44
C GLN A 140 34.25 1.62 -0.24
N ALA A 141 33.35 1.06 -1.05
CA ALA A 141 31.91 1.24 -0.87
C ALA A 141 31.48 0.88 0.55
N ASP A 142 30.65 1.73 1.16
CA ASP A 142 30.21 1.53 2.55
C ASP A 142 29.15 0.41 2.62
N LEU A 143 29.49 -0.67 3.33
CA LEU A 143 28.65 -1.84 3.50
C LEU A 143 27.39 -1.57 4.34
N GLU A 144 27.44 -0.51 5.16
CA GLU A 144 26.50 -0.25 6.25
C GLU A 144 25.46 0.83 5.89
N VAL A 145 25.62 1.50 4.74
CA VAL A 145 24.60 2.41 4.19
C VAL A 145 23.38 1.59 3.75
N ALA A 146 22.31 1.71 4.54
CA ALA A 146 21.05 1.05 4.30
C ALA A 146 20.08 1.94 3.52
N ASN A 147 19.07 1.32 2.91
CA ASN A 147 17.96 2.08 2.33
C ASN A 147 17.14 2.80 3.42
N ARG A 148 16.14 3.61 3.03
CA ARG A 148 15.26 4.36 3.95
C ARG A 148 14.51 3.50 4.98
N HIS A 149 14.46 2.18 4.79
CA HIS A 149 13.82 1.23 5.70
C HIS A 149 14.84 0.53 6.62
N GLY A 150 16.12 0.92 6.58
CA GLY A 150 17.19 0.28 7.35
C GLY A 150 17.64 -1.06 6.79
N HIS A 151 17.28 -1.40 5.54
CA HIS A 151 17.67 -2.65 4.89
C HIS A 151 19.07 -2.56 4.27
N THR A 152 20.00 -3.38 4.75
CA THR A 152 21.42 -3.35 4.35
C THR A 152 21.70 -4.14 3.06
N CYS A 153 22.94 -4.06 2.57
CA CYS A 153 23.44 -4.88 1.46
C CYS A 153 23.46 -6.37 1.82
N LEU A 154 23.92 -6.71 3.03
CA LEU A 154 23.92 -8.10 3.51
C LEU A 154 22.51 -8.69 3.56
N MET A 155 21.55 -7.94 4.13
CA MET A 155 20.14 -8.33 4.20
C MET A 155 19.57 -8.67 2.83
N ILE A 156 19.80 -7.84 1.80
CA ILE A 156 19.23 -8.12 0.46
C ILE A 156 19.91 -9.28 -0.25
N SER A 157 21.22 -9.47 -0.04
CA SER A 157 21.91 -10.65 -0.55
C SER A 157 21.37 -11.93 0.09
N CYS A 158 21.01 -11.90 1.38
CA CYS A 158 20.34 -13.00 2.07
C CYS A 158 18.95 -13.27 1.50
N TYR A 159 18.11 -12.23 1.35
CA TYR A 159 16.74 -12.36 0.84
C TYR A 159 16.70 -12.87 -0.61
N LYS A 160 17.66 -12.45 -1.44
CA LYS A 160 17.78 -12.88 -2.83
C LYS A 160 18.50 -14.23 -3.01
N GLY A 161 19.07 -14.82 -1.95
CA GLY A 161 19.77 -16.09 -2.02
C GLY A 161 21.18 -16.01 -2.61
N HIS A 162 21.79 -14.83 -2.68
CA HIS A 162 23.13 -14.62 -3.27
C HIS A 162 24.25 -14.98 -2.31
N ARG A 163 24.46 -16.29 -2.11
CA ARG A 163 25.41 -16.83 -1.12
C ARG A 163 26.83 -16.30 -1.24
N GLU A 164 27.39 -16.21 -2.44
CA GLU A 164 28.77 -15.74 -2.63
C GLU A 164 28.92 -14.24 -2.31
N ILE A 165 27.89 -13.45 -2.59
CA ILE A 165 27.87 -12.04 -2.21
C ILE A 165 27.78 -11.91 -0.70
N ALA A 166 26.84 -12.62 -0.05
CA ALA A 166 26.72 -12.61 1.40
C ALA A 166 28.04 -13.02 2.10
N ARG A 167 28.68 -14.09 1.61
CA ARG A 167 30.00 -14.53 2.09
C ARG A 167 31.07 -13.46 1.93
N TYR A 168 31.15 -12.84 0.76
CA TYR A 168 32.12 -11.78 0.50
C TYR A 168 31.87 -10.57 1.40
N LEU A 169 30.63 -10.10 1.55
CA LEU A 169 30.29 -8.98 2.43
C LEU A 169 30.68 -9.26 3.90
N LEU A 170 30.43 -10.48 4.40
CA LEU A 170 30.84 -10.88 5.75
C LEU A 170 32.38 -10.90 5.90
N GLN A 171 33.10 -11.38 4.89
CA GLN A 171 34.58 -11.33 4.87
C GLN A 171 35.13 -9.90 4.86
N GLN A 172 34.40 -8.96 4.25
CA GLN A 172 34.74 -7.54 4.25
C GLN A 172 34.25 -6.79 5.51
N GLY A 173 33.71 -7.49 6.50
CA GLY A 173 33.35 -6.92 7.80
C GLY A 173 31.92 -6.38 7.91
N ALA A 174 31.00 -6.77 7.01
CA ALA A 174 29.60 -6.40 7.13
C ALA A 174 29.00 -6.84 8.48
N GLN A 175 28.24 -5.95 9.12
CA GLN A 175 27.69 -6.20 10.45
C GLN A 175 26.49 -7.17 10.39
N VAL A 176 26.72 -8.40 10.85
CA VAL A 176 25.74 -9.51 10.78
C VAL A 176 24.44 -9.26 11.56
N ASN A 177 24.49 -8.49 12.65
CA ASN A 177 23.37 -8.26 13.57
C ASN A 177 22.68 -6.89 13.38
N ARG A 178 22.86 -6.24 12.22
CA ARG A 178 22.10 -5.02 11.89
C ARG A 178 20.60 -5.31 11.88
N ARG A 179 19.82 -4.32 12.30
CA ARG A 179 18.35 -4.35 12.30
C ARG A 179 17.80 -3.26 11.40
N SER A 180 16.78 -3.61 10.63
CA SER A 180 15.99 -2.64 9.85
C SER A 180 15.12 -1.78 10.77
N ALA A 181 14.44 -0.78 10.21
CA ALA A 181 13.48 0.05 10.96
C ALA A 181 12.33 -0.76 11.58
N LYS A 182 12.00 -1.93 11.01
CA LYS A 182 11.00 -2.86 11.55
C LYS A 182 11.63 -4.03 12.31
N GLY A 183 12.90 -3.95 12.69
CA GLY A 183 13.59 -4.99 13.44
C GLY A 183 14.08 -6.18 12.64
N ASN A 184 13.79 -6.27 11.33
CA ASN A 184 14.27 -7.35 10.44
C ASN A 184 15.80 -7.49 10.47
N THR A 185 16.30 -8.73 10.48
CA THR A 185 17.74 -9.05 10.43
C THR A 185 18.07 -9.91 9.20
N ALA A 186 19.35 -10.06 8.86
CA ALA A 186 19.77 -10.95 7.77
C ALA A 186 19.31 -12.42 7.97
N LEU A 187 19.13 -12.87 9.22
CA LEU A 187 18.57 -14.20 9.50
C LEU A 187 17.07 -14.30 9.13
N HIS A 188 16.30 -13.25 9.34
CA HIS A 188 14.90 -13.19 8.88
C HIS A 188 14.85 -13.23 7.35
N ASP A 189 15.71 -12.50 6.66
CA ASP A 189 15.79 -12.53 5.19
C ASP A 189 16.13 -13.93 4.64
N CYS A 190 17.03 -14.66 5.30
CA CYS A 190 17.29 -16.07 4.96
C CYS A 190 16.07 -16.95 5.25
N ALA A 191 15.38 -16.72 6.36
CA ALA A 191 14.20 -17.48 6.74
C ALA A 191 13.03 -17.27 5.77
N GLU A 192 12.80 -16.04 5.33
CA GLU A 192 11.74 -15.66 4.39
C GLU A 192 12.02 -16.08 2.94
N SER A 193 13.30 -16.24 2.58
CA SER A 193 13.72 -16.70 1.25
C SER A 193 13.98 -18.21 1.16
N GLY A 194 14.08 -18.90 2.30
CA GLY A 194 14.45 -20.32 2.35
C GLY A 194 15.94 -20.58 2.12
N SER A 195 16.79 -19.55 2.24
CA SER A 195 18.24 -19.59 1.97
C SER A 195 19.04 -20.28 3.08
N LEU A 196 18.88 -21.60 3.21
CA LEU A 196 19.47 -22.38 4.31
C LEU A 196 21.00 -22.28 4.40
N GLU A 197 21.70 -22.35 3.28
CA GLU A 197 23.17 -22.25 3.28
C GLU A 197 23.67 -20.89 3.80
N ILE A 198 22.95 -19.81 3.47
CA ILE A 198 23.28 -18.47 3.95
C ILE A 198 22.94 -18.33 5.43
N LEU A 199 21.80 -18.89 5.87
CA LEU A 199 21.46 -18.94 7.30
C LEU A 199 22.55 -19.63 8.12
N GLN A 200 23.04 -20.77 7.64
CA GLN A 200 24.14 -21.51 8.29
C GLN A 200 25.44 -20.68 8.36
N LEU A 201 25.76 -19.97 7.28
CA LEU A 201 26.89 -19.05 7.21
C LEU A 201 26.75 -17.91 8.25
N LEU A 202 25.60 -17.26 8.32
CA LEU A 202 25.33 -16.18 9.29
C LEU A 202 25.45 -16.67 10.73
N LEU A 203 24.90 -17.84 11.05
CA LEU A 203 25.04 -18.45 12.39
C LEU A 203 26.51 -18.78 12.70
N GLY A 204 27.29 -19.21 11.70
CA GLY A 204 28.75 -19.37 11.82
C GLY A 204 29.50 -18.06 12.08
N CYS A 205 28.90 -16.93 11.70
CA CYS A 205 29.41 -15.57 11.95
C CYS A 205 28.78 -14.92 13.20
N ASN A 206 28.26 -15.71 14.15
CA ASN A 206 27.65 -15.22 15.41
C ASN A 206 26.42 -14.32 15.22
N ALA A 207 25.60 -14.58 14.18
CA ALA A 207 24.29 -13.97 14.05
C ALA A 207 23.37 -14.40 15.21
N ARG A 208 22.61 -13.45 15.76
CA ARG A 208 21.68 -13.67 16.86
C ARG A 208 20.25 -13.83 16.35
N MET A 209 19.55 -14.83 16.86
CA MET A 209 18.12 -14.99 16.63
C MET A 209 17.36 -14.03 17.54
N GLU A 210 16.90 -12.92 16.98
CA GLU A 210 16.13 -11.88 17.67
C GLU A 210 14.70 -11.82 17.14
N ARG A 211 13.81 -11.15 17.89
CA ARG A 211 12.47 -10.83 17.41
C ARG A 211 12.46 -9.54 16.59
N ASP A 212 11.74 -9.52 15.48
CA ASP A 212 11.47 -8.30 14.71
C ASP A 212 10.39 -7.42 15.38
N GLY A 213 9.96 -6.36 14.70
CA GLY A 213 8.94 -5.42 15.19
C GLY A 213 7.53 -6.00 15.27
N TYR A 214 7.27 -7.17 14.69
CA TYR A 214 6.02 -7.92 14.86
C TYR A 214 6.14 -9.03 15.91
N GLY A 215 7.29 -9.16 16.58
CA GLY A 215 7.56 -10.22 17.53
C GLY A 215 7.99 -11.54 16.88
N MET A 216 8.26 -11.56 15.57
CA MET A 216 8.63 -12.75 14.83
C MET A 216 10.10 -13.09 15.03
N THR A 217 10.41 -14.36 15.29
CA THR A 217 11.79 -14.86 15.17
C THR A 217 12.05 -15.34 13.74
N PRO A 218 13.31 -15.53 13.31
CA PRO A 218 13.61 -16.17 12.03
C PRO A 218 12.93 -17.55 11.87
N LEU A 219 12.78 -18.31 12.96
CA LEU A 219 12.06 -19.59 12.94
C LEU A 219 10.57 -19.39 12.58
N LEU A 220 9.88 -18.47 13.22
CA LEU A 220 8.46 -18.18 12.91
C LEU A 220 8.30 -17.57 11.51
N ALA A 221 9.24 -16.71 11.08
CA ALA A 221 9.23 -16.15 9.73
C ALA A 221 9.31 -17.26 8.66
N ALA A 222 10.15 -18.28 8.87
CA ALA A 222 10.21 -19.47 8.00
C ALA A 222 8.88 -20.25 7.99
N SER A 223 8.22 -20.39 9.14
CA SER A 223 6.91 -21.05 9.23
C SER A 223 5.80 -20.29 8.50
N VAL A 224 5.76 -18.95 8.62
CA VAL A 224 4.81 -18.08 7.89
C VAL A 224 5.01 -18.19 6.38
N THR A 225 6.27 -18.17 5.94
CA THR A 225 6.61 -18.22 4.52
C THR A 225 6.56 -19.63 3.92
N GLY A 226 6.60 -20.67 4.76
CA GLY A 226 6.44 -22.07 4.38
C GLY A 226 7.75 -22.77 4.01
N HIS A 227 8.89 -22.25 4.48
CA HIS A 227 10.23 -22.76 4.20
C HIS A 227 10.63 -23.87 5.17
N THR A 228 10.14 -25.08 4.89
CA THR A 228 10.32 -26.27 5.72
C THR A 228 11.79 -26.61 5.99
N ASN A 229 12.68 -26.39 5.03
CA ASN A 229 14.12 -26.61 5.19
C ASN A 229 14.74 -25.78 6.32
N ILE A 230 14.30 -24.52 6.48
CA ILE A 230 14.75 -23.64 7.56
C ILE A 230 14.15 -24.08 8.90
N VAL A 231 12.84 -24.35 8.93
CA VAL A 231 12.14 -24.82 10.14
C VAL A 231 12.80 -26.09 10.66
N GLU A 232 12.97 -27.10 9.81
CA GLU A 232 13.60 -28.37 10.16
C GLU A 232 15.03 -28.19 10.69
N TYR A 233 15.83 -27.33 10.07
CA TYR A 233 17.19 -27.06 10.53
C TYR A 233 17.21 -26.38 11.91
N LEU A 234 16.32 -25.41 12.15
CA LEU A 234 16.31 -24.62 13.38
C LEU A 234 15.69 -25.35 14.58
N ILE A 235 14.78 -26.30 14.36
CA ILE A 235 14.19 -27.12 15.44
C ILE A 235 15.01 -28.37 15.78
N GLN A 236 16.00 -28.74 14.96
CA GLN A 236 16.90 -29.86 15.25
C GLN A 236 17.82 -29.53 16.43
N GLU A 237 17.85 -30.40 17.44
CA GLU A 237 18.89 -30.34 18.47
C GLU A 237 20.23 -30.75 17.84
N GLN A 238 21.20 -29.83 17.80
CA GLN A 238 22.56 -30.17 17.37
C GLN A 238 23.42 -30.54 18.59
N PRO A 239 23.81 -31.82 18.76
CA PRO A 239 24.75 -32.20 19.81
C PRO A 239 26.11 -31.53 19.58
N GLY A 240 26.60 -30.79 20.57
CA GLY A 240 27.96 -30.22 20.59
C GLY A 240 28.11 -28.77 20.09
N ARG A 241 27.04 -28.10 19.65
CA ARG A 241 27.06 -26.64 19.37
C ARG A 241 26.48 -25.91 20.58
N PRO A 242 27.11 -24.84 21.11
CA PRO A 242 26.52 -24.05 22.18
C PRO A 242 25.13 -23.55 21.73
N ARG A 243 24.13 -23.61 22.63
CA ARG A 243 22.78 -23.07 22.38
C ARG A 243 22.94 -21.70 21.71
N VAL A 244 22.28 -21.49 20.56
CA VAL A 244 22.35 -20.19 19.87
C VAL A 244 21.93 -19.13 20.90
N PRO A 245 22.82 -18.20 21.28
CA PRO A 245 22.53 -17.30 22.37
C PRO A 245 21.34 -16.43 21.98
N GLY A 246 20.24 -16.57 22.73
CA GLY A 246 19.13 -15.62 22.68
C GLY A 246 19.66 -14.26 23.16
N GLY A 247 19.65 -13.26 22.29
CA GLY A 247 20.06 -11.91 22.65
C GLY A 247 19.09 -11.34 23.70
N CYS A 248 19.55 -11.19 24.94
CA CYS A 248 18.82 -10.45 25.96
C CYS A 248 18.92 -8.96 25.65
N SER A 249 17.78 -8.27 25.47
CA SER A 249 17.69 -6.82 25.60
C SER A 249 17.20 -6.50 27.03
N PRO A 250 17.84 -5.61 27.80
CA PRO A 250 17.47 -5.35 29.20
C PRO A 250 16.12 -4.65 29.42
N ASP A 251 15.48 -4.12 28.36
CA ASP A 251 14.45 -3.07 28.50
C ASP A 251 13.04 -3.45 27.99
N GLY A 252 12.62 -4.73 28.05
CA GLY A 252 11.28 -5.15 27.60
C GLY A 252 10.56 -6.08 28.57
N PRO A 253 9.24 -5.92 28.82
CA PRO A 253 8.49 -6.71 29.81
C PRO A 253 8.03 -8.10 29.30
N TYR A 254 8.58 -8.60 28.18
CA TYR A 254 8.23 -9.91 27.63
C TYR A 254 9.34 -10.93 27.91
N GLU A 255 9.02 -11.93 28.73
CA GLU A 255 9.92 -13.01 29.13
C GLU A 255 10.52 -13.78 27.94
N SER A 256 11.78 -14.15 28.15
CA SER A 256 12.71 -14.76 27.21
C SER A 256 12.33 -16.21 26.85
N CYS A 257 11.74 -16.43 25.67
CA CYS A 257 11.71 -17.77 25.07
C CYS A 257 12.93 -17.97 24.18
N CYS A 258 13.77 -18.95 24.52
CA CYS A 258 14.84 -19.40 23.65
C CYS A 258 14.26 -19.77 22.27
N PRO A 259 14.78 -19.23 21.15
CA PRO A 259 14.26 -19.52 19.81
C PRO A 259 14.42 -20.99 19.40
N THR A 260 15.14 -21.80 20.19
CA THR A 260 15.27 -23.26 20.05
C THR A 260 14.61 -24.03 21.19
N SER A 261 13.64 -23.46 21.90
CA SER A 261 12.91 -24.18 22.95
C SER A 261 11.93 -25.19 22.35
N ARG A 262 11.50 -26.15 23.18
CA ARG A 262 10.45 -27.12 22.80
C ARG A 262 9.16 -26.39 22.40
N GLU A 263 8.80 -25.35 23.13
CA GLU A 263 7.62 -24.51 22.88
C GLU A 263 7.74 -23.78 21.54
N ALA A 264 8.90 -23.17 21.25
CA ALA A 264 9.15 -22.49 19.98
C ALA A 264 9.09 -23.46 18.79
N ALA A 265 9.59 -24.69 18.94
CA ALA A 265 9.51 -25.73 17.92
C ALA A 265 8.06 -26.18 17.67
N VAL A 266 7.26 -26.35 18.74
CA VAL A 266 5.83 -26.67 18.65
C VAL A 266 5.07 -25.58 17.91
N GLU A 267 5.23 -24.31 18.32
CA GLU A 267 4.56 -23.18 17.66
C GLU A 267 4.97 -23.07 16.19
N ALA A 268 6.26 -23.22 15.89
CA ALA A 268 6.76 -23.16 14.52
C ALA A 268 6.15 -24.26 13.64
N LEU A 269 6.02 -25.49 14.14
CA LEU A 269 5.41 -26.60 13.39
C LEU A 269 3.89 -26.43 13.24
N GLU A 270 3.19 -25.97 14.28
CA GLU A 270 1.76 -25.67 14.21
C GLU A 270 1.46 -24.60 13.16
N LEU A 271 2.21 -23.49 13.22
CA LEU A 271 2.11 -22.39 12.26
C LEU A 271 2.51 -22.81 10.85
N LEU A 272 3.56 -23.63 10.69
CA LEU A 272 3.93 -24.19 9.40
C LEU A 272 2.81 -25.05 8.83
N GLY A 273 2.15 -25.87 9.65
CA GLY A 273 0.97 -26.62 9.24
C GLY A 273 -0.18 -25.71 8.78
N ALA A 274 -0.45 -24.61 9.50
CA ALA A 274 -1.42 -23.61 9.07
C ALA A 274 -1.04 -22.96 7.73
N THR A 275 0.24 -22.70 7.49
CA THR A 275 0.74 -22.22 6.19
C THR A 275 0.55 -23.25 5.08
N TYR A 276 0.72 -24.54 5.37
CA TYR A 276 0.45 -25.62 4.42
C TYR A 276 -1.03 -25.67 4.00
N VAL A 277 -1.96 -25.46 4.95
CA VAL A 277 -3.40 -25.37 4.66
C VAL A 277 -3.73 -24.18 3.75
N ASP A 278 -3.29 -22.98 4.11
CA ASP A 278 -3.76 -21.76 3.44
C ASP A 278 -2.95 -21.38 2.21
N LYS A 279 -1.61 -21.49 2.29
CA LYS A 279 -0.69 -21.07 1.22
C LYS A 279 -0.40 -22.20 0.24
N LYS A 280 -0.05 -23.39 0.75
CA LYS A 280 0.33 -24.54 -0.11
C LYS A 280 -0.86 -25.37 -0.57
N ARG A 281 -2.03 -25.20 0.05
CA ARG A 281 -3.24 -26.01 -0.18
C ARG A 281 -2.98 -27.51 -0.03
N ASP A 282 -2.08 -27.88 0.90
CA ASP A 282 -1.65 -29.24 1.18
C ASP A 282 -2.08 -29.63 2.61
N LEU A 283 -3.25 -30.26 2.71
CA LEU A 283 -3.83 -30.69 3.99
C LEU A 283 -3.04 -31.85 4.60
N LEU A 284 -2.52 -32.77 3.79
CA LEU A 284 -1.76 -33.92 4.29
C LEU A 284 -0.41 -33.49 4.87
N GLY A 285 0.28 -32.56 4.20
CA GLY A 285 1.48 -31.94 4.72
C GLY A 285 1.23 -31.15 6.01
N ALA A 286 0.10 -30.41 6.08
CA ALA A 286 -0.29 -29.73 7.31
C ALA A 286 -0.47 -30.70 8.48
N LEU A 287 -1.20 -31.81 8.26
CA LEU A 287 -1.45 -32.83 9.27
C LEU A 287 -0.15 -33.47 9.77
N LYS A 288 0.82 -33.71 8.87
CA LYS A 288 2.14 -34.22 9.24
C LYS A 288 2.86 -33.29 10.22
N HIS A 289 2.83 -31.98 9.97
CA HIS A 289 3.44 -31.00 10.86
C HIS A 289 2.70 -30.89 12.20
N TRP A 290 1.36 -30.90 12.18
CA TRP A 290 0.54 -30.88 13.40
C TRP A 290 0.70 -32.14 14.25
N ARG A 291 0.84 -33.33 13.65
CA ARG A 291 1.10 -34.58 14.38
C ARG A 291 2.43 -34.51 15.11
N ARG A 292 3.48 -34.05 14.42
CA ARG A 292 4.80 -33.86 15.03
C ARG A 292 4.79 -32.82 16.16
N ALA A 293 4.06 -31.71 15.99
CA ALA A 293 3.90 -30.73 17.05
C ALA A 293 3.16 -31.32 18.27
N MET A 294 2.12 -32.13 18.03
CA MET A 294 1.37 -32.81 19.09
C MET A 294 2.23 -33.83 19.84
N GLU A 295 3.09 -34.58 19.15
CA GLU A 295 4.07 -35.48 19.77
C GLU A 295 5.06 -34.69 20.67
N LEU A 296 5.59 -33.57 20.18
CA LEU A 296 6.48 -32.70 20.94
C LEU A 296 5.80 -32.11 22.19
N ARG A 297 4.50 -31.77 22.12
CA ARG A 297 3.72 -31.29 23.29
C ARG A 297 3.65 -32.31 24.42
N HIS A 298 3.68 -33.61 24.10
CA HIS A 298 3.58 -34.70 25.06
C HIS A 298 4.93 -35.37 25.38
N GLN A 299 6.03 -34.92 24.75
CA GLN A 299 7.35 -35.49 24.93
C GLN A 299 7.92 -35.16 26.32
N GLY A 300 8.50 -36.14 27.02
CA GLY A 300 9.27 -35.89 28.25
C GLY A 300 8.47 -35.83 29.55
N GLY A 301 7.21 -36.28 29.56
CA GLY A 301 6.40 -36.43 30.79
C GLY A 301 5.61 -35.17 31.21
N ASP A 302 6.12 -33.98 30.91
CA ASP A 302 5.43 -32.70 31.15
C ASP A 302 4.70 -32.22 29.89
N SER A 303 3.37 -32.21 29.92
CA SER A 303 2.52 -31.77 28.81
C SER A 303 2.56 -30.25 28.63
N LEU A 304 2.71 -29.78 27.39
CA LEU A 304 2.52 -28.38 27.00
C LEU A 304 1.07 -28.14 26.57
N PRO A 305 0.19 -27.63 27.45
CA PRO A 305 -1.20 -27.39 27.09
C PRO A 305 -1.30 -26.31 26.02
N LYS A 306 -2.34 -26.40 25.18
CA LYS A 306 -2.72 -25.29 24.31
C LYS A 306 -3.41 -24.22 25.15
N PRO A 307 -3.07 -22.93 24.99
CA PRO A 307 -3.78 -21.88 25.68
C PRO A 307 -5.21 -21.80 25.15
N GLU A 308 -6.20 -21.67 26.05
CA GLU A 308 -7.59 -21.49 25.65
C GLU A 308 -7.81 -20.03 25.21
N PRO A 309 -8.49 -19.80 24.07
CA PRO A 309 -8.83 -18.44 23.67
C PRO A 309 -9.83 -17.85 24.69
N PRO A 310 -9.75 -16.54 24.98
CA PRO A 310 -10.59 -15.90 25.99
C PRO A 310 -12.09 -15.95 25.64
N GLN A 311 -12.43 -15.95 24.34
CA GLN A 311 -13.81 -16.08 23.86
C GLN A 311 -13.88 -16.86 22.55
N PRO A 312 -14.92 -17.68 22.33
CA PRO A 312 -15.16 -18.33 21.04
C PRO A 312 -15.41 -17.31 19.92
N VAL A 313 -14.77 -17.52 18.77
CA VAL A 313 -14.93 -16.64 17.62
C VAL A 313 -16.09 -17.14 16.74
N LEU A 314 -17.19 -16.40 16.70
CA LEU A 314 -18.36 -16.73 15.86
C LEU A 314 -18.02 -16.85 14.38
N ALA A 315 -17.07 -16.03 13.89
CA ALA A 315 -16.60 -16.11 12.52
C ALA A 315 -15.85 -17.42 12.21
N TYR A 316 -15.38 -18.14 13.22
CA TYR A 316 -14.81 -19.49 13.10
C TYR A 316 -15.79 -20.58 13.54
N GLU A 317 -17.10 -20.27 13.58
CA GLU A 317 -18.14 -21.22 14.03
C GLU A 317 -17.90 -21.77 15.43
N CYS A 318 -17.25 -20.97 16.28
CA CYS A 318 -16.85 -21.37 17.63
C CYS A 318 -15.94 -22.62 17.66
N ALA A 319 -15.22 -22.89 16.57
CA ALA A 319 -14.22 -23.94 16.52
C ALA A 319 -13.16 -23.76 17.62
N ARG A 320 -12.64 -24.89 18.10
CA ARG A 320 -11.57 -24.94 19.10
C ARG A 320 -10.39 -25.69 18.53
N GLU A 321 -9.18 -25.33 18.99
CA GLU A 321 -8.00 -26.07 18.56
C GLU A 321 -8.01 -27.51 19.07
N VAL A 322 -7.64 -28.44 18.19
CA VAL A 322 -7.43 -29.84 18.58
C VAL A 322 -6.35 -29.94 19.65
N ALA A 323 -6.66 -30.65 20.74
CA ALA A 323 -5.81 -30.77 21.92
C ALA A 323 -5.17 -32.15 22.06
N THR A 324 -5.72 -33.17 21.37
CA THR A 324 -5.25 -34.56 21.47
C THR A 324 -4.90 -35.16 20.12
N THR A 325 -4.06 -36.19 20.11
CA THR A 325 -3.73 -36.95 18.89
C THR A 325 -4.97 -37.62 18.29
N GLN A 326 -5.93 -38.05 19.12
CA GLN A 326 -7.17 -38.67 18.64
C GLN A 326 -8.05 -37.68 17.87
N GLU A 327 -8.24 -36.46 18.39
CA GLU A 327 -8.94 -35.39 17.69
C GLU A 327 -8.26 -35.04 16.36
N LEU A 328 -6.92 -35.03 16.36
CA LEU A 328 -6.15 -34.75 15.15
C LEU A 328 -6.36 -35.81 14.05
N GLU A 329 -6.49 -37.10 14.40
CA GLU A 329 -6.80 -38.16 13.42
C GLU A 329 -8.22 -38.02 12.84
N THR A 330 -9.19 -37.53 13.62
CA THR A 330 -10.54 -37.28 13.11
C THR A 330 -10.61 -36.10 12.14
N LEU A 331 -9.72 -35.12 12.32
CA LEU A 331 -9.69 -33.87 11.57
C LEU A 331 -9.48 -34.06 10.06
N ILE A 332 -8.78 -35.12 9.62
CA ILE A 332 -8.55 -35.39 8.19
C ILE A 332 -9.85 -35.64 7.40
N THR A 333 -10.91 -36.03 8.09
CA THR A 333 -12.20 -36.34 7.47
C THR A 333 -13.00 -35.09 7.09
N ASP A 334 -12.65 -33.93 7.67
CA ASP A 334 -13.32 -32.66 7.41
C ASP A 334 -12.32 -31.55 7.01
N PRO A 335 -12.21 -31.24 5.70
CA PRO A 335 -11.38 -30.16 5.22
C PRO A 335 -11.77 -28.77 5.74
N ASP A 336 -13.03 -28.51 6.10
CA ASP A 336 -13.45 -27.22 6.63
C ASP A 336 -12.98 -27.02 8.08
N ASP A 337 -13.00 -28.06 8.90
CA ASP A 337 -12.42 -28.00 10.24
C ASP A 337 -10.92 -27.75 10.18
N MET A 338 -10.17 -28.41 9.26
CA MET A 338 -8.74 -28.12 9.07
C MET A 338 -8.49 -26.64 8.73
N ARG A 339 -9.38 -26.01 7.95
CA ARG A 339 -9.27 -24.59 7.60
C ARG A 339 -9.49 -23.71 8.82
N MET A 340 -10.45 -24.06 9.70
CA MET A 340 -10.67 -23.32 10.95
C MET A 340 -9.50 -23.51 11.93
N GLN A 341 -8.91 -24.71 12.01
CA GLN A 341 -7.69 -24.95 12.79
C GLN A 341 -6.55 -24.03 12.34
N ALA A 342 -6.34 -23.88 11.03
CA ALA A 342 -5.29 -23.00 10.50
C ALA A 342 -5.50 -21.53 10.89
N LEU A 343 -6.74 -21.04 10.91
CA LEU A 343 -7.05 -19.67 11.35
C LEU A 343 -6.82 -19.49 12.86
N LEU A 344 -7.29 -20.43 13.68
CA LEU A 344 -7.10 -20.40 15.13
C LEU A 344 -5.61 -20.40 15.51
N ILE A 345 -4.84 -21.34 14.94
CA ILE A 345 -3.40 -21.46 15.18
C ILE A 345 -2.68 -20.15 14.82
N ARG A 346 -3.01 -19.58 13.66
CA ARG A 346 -2.36 -18.35 13.18
C ARG A 346 -2.67 -17.17 14.07
N GLU A 347 -3.94 -17.00 14.47
CA GLU A 347 -4.34 -15.92 15.36
C GLU A 347 -3.71 -16.06 16.75
N ARG A 348 -3.59 -17.29 17.27
CA ARG A 348 -2.90 -17.54 18.55
C ARG A 348 -1.41 -17.20 18.50
N ILE A 349 -0.71 -17.65 17.46
CA ILE A 349 0.76 -17.55 17.40
C ILE A 349 1.22 -16.17 16.91
N LEU A 350 0.58 -15.62 15.87
CA LEU A 350 0.96 -14.32 15.29
C LEU A 350 0.26 -13.15 15.96
N GLY A 351 -0.90 -13.39 16.58
CA GLY A 351 -1.74 -12.35 17.14
C GLY A 351 -2.51 -11.53 16.08
N PRO A 352 -3.43 -10.66 16.53
CA PRO A 352 -4.31 -9.88 15.66
C PRO A 352 -3.62 -8.71 14.94
N ALA A 353 -2.47 -8.26 15.43
CA ALA A 353 -1.72 -7.14 14.85
C ALA A 353 -0.84 -7.56 13.65
N HIS A 354 -0.49 -8.85 13.54
CA HIS A 354 0.34 -9.34 12.44
C HIS A 354 -0.44 -9.34 11.12
N PRO A 355 0.14 -8.84 10.00
CA PRO A 355 -0.59 -8.67 8.75
C PRO A 355 -1.19 -9.97 8.19
N ASP A 356 -0.44 -11.07 8.27
CA ASP A 356 -0.86 -12.38 7.76
C ASP A 356 -2.11 -12.94 8.44
N THR A 357 -2.38 -12.60 9.70
CA THR A 357 -3.59 -13.06 10.42
C THR A 357 -4.84 -12.56 9.69
N SER A 358 -4.96 -11.24 9.53
CA SER A 358 -6.10 -10.65 8.80
C SER A 358 -6.09 -11.00 7.30
N TYR A 359 -4.91 -11.17 6.69
CA TYR A 359 -4.79 -11.58 5.29
C TYR A 359 -5.39 -12.97 5.07
N TYR A 360 -5.00 -13.97 5.86
CA TYR A 360 -5.47 -15.34 5.67
C TYR A 360 -6.93 -15.54 6.05
N ILE A 361 -7.46 -14.78 7.01
CA ILE A 361 -8.91 -14.74 7.28
C ILE A 361 -9.66 -14.22 6.02
N ARG A 362 -9.17 -13.13 5.40
CA ARG A 362 -9.77 -12.61 4.17
C ARG A 362 -9.63 -13.56 3.00
N TYR A 363 -8.45 -14.14 2.80
CA TYR A 363 -8.21 -15.15 1.77
C TYR A 363 -9.16 -16.34 1.93
N ARG A 364 -9.34 -16.87 3.15
CA ARG A 364 -10.28 -17.95 3.42
C ARG A 364 -11.72 -17.54 3.08
N GLY A 365 -12.11 -16.32 3.42
CA GLY A 365 -13.40 -15.75 3.00
C GLY A 365 -13.56 -15.73 1.47
N ALA A 366 -12.53 -15.31 0.74
CA ALA A 366 -12.56 -15.30 -0.73
C ALA A 366 -12.75 -16.71 -1.31
N VAL A 367 -12.04 -17.72 -0.79
CA VAL A 367 -12.22 -19.13 -1.20
C VAL A 367 -13.66 -19.62 -0.98
N TYR A 368 -14.30 -19.20 0.12
CA TYR A 368 -15.73 -19.51 0.33
C TYR A 368 -16.64 -18.77 -0.66
N ALA A 369 -16.33 -17.51 -1.00
CA ALA A 369 -17.07 -16.76 -2.01
C ALA A 369 -16.96 -17.39 -3.41
N ASP A 370 -15.77 -17.86 -3.79
CA ASP A 370 -15.54 -18.60 -5.06
C ASP A 370 -16.39 -19.89 -5.14
N SER A 371 -16.73 -20.47 -3.99
CA SER A 371 -17.60 -21.64 -3.87
C SER A 371 -19.11 -21.29 -3.76
N GLY A 372 -19.46 -20.00 -3.89
CA GLY A 372 -20.83 -19.49 -3.75
C GLY A 372 -21.30 -19.21 -2.31
N ASN A 373 -20.46 -19.45 -1.30
CA ASN A 373 -20.79 -19.22 0.11
C ASN A 373 -20.43 -17.79 0.56
N PHE A 374 -21.16 -16.81 0.02
CA PHE A 374 -20.93 -15.39 0.32
C PHE A 374 -21.14 -15.02 1.79
N GLN A 375 -22.09 -15.66 2.48
CA GLN A 375 -22.35 -15.40 3.90
C GLN A 375 -21.15 -15.78 4.78
N ARG A 376 -20.47 -16.89 4.49
CA ARG A 376 -19.23 -17.26 5.19
C ARG A 376 -18.12 -16.26 4.92
N CYS A 377 -17.97 -15.81 3.67
CA CYS A 377 -17.02 -14.77 3.28
C CYS A 377 -17.23 -13.48 4.08
N ILE A 378 -18.47 -12.95 4.10
CA ILE A 378 -18.81 -11.70 4.78
C ILE A 378 -18.55 -11.81 6.29
N ARG A 379 -18.90 -12.94 6.93
CA ARG A 379 -18.62 -13.16 8.37
C ARG A 379 -17.12 -13.11 8.67
N LEU A 380 -16.30 -13.82 7.89
CA LEU A 380 -14.83 -13.84 8.06
C LEU A 380 -14.22 -12.46 7.81
N TRP A 381 -14.62 -11.78 6.73
CA TRP A 381 -14.10 -10.46 6.42
C TRP A 381 -14.51 -9.40 7.44
N LYS A 382 -15.73 -9.48 8.00
CA LYS A 382 -16.19 -8.56 9.06
C LYS A 382 -15.32 -8.74 10.31
N TYR A 383 -15.02 -9.98 10.67
CA TYR A 383 -14.09 -10.29 11.77
C TYR A 383 -12.68 -9.77 11.52
N ALA A 384 -12.12 -10.00 10.33
CA ALA A 384 -10.81 -9.46 9.96
C ALA A 384 -10.77 -7.93 9.98
N LEU A 385 -11.85 -7.26 9.56
CA LEU A 385 -11.95 -5.81 9.59
C LEU A 385 -12.04 -5.28 11.03
N ASP A 386 -12.79 -5.95 11.91
CA ASP A 386 -12.84 -5.62 13.34
C ASP A 386 -11.47 -5.77 14.02
N MET A 387 -10.76 -6.85 13.68
CA MET A 387 -9.41 -7.10 14.14
C MET A 387 -8.46 -5.96 13.72
N GLN A 388 -8.50 -5.56 12.45
CA GLN A 388 -7.69 -4.46 11.91
C GLN A 388 -8.03 -3.11 12.57
N GLN A 389 -9.31 -2.75 12.69
CA GLN A 389 -9.72 -1.49 13.31
C GLN A 389 -9.36 -1.43 14.80
N SER A 390 -9.17 -2.57 15.47
CA SER A 390 -8.82 -2.62 16.89
C SER A 390 -7.32 -2.52 17.14
N HIS A 391 -6.47 -2.95 16.19
CA HIS A 391 -5.02 -3.09 16.40
C HIS A 391 -4.16 -2.24 15.45
N LEU A 392 -4.73 -1.66 14.40
CA LEU A 392 -4.01 -0.80 13.46
C LEU A 392 -4.43 0.66 13.62
N GLU A 393 -3.49 1.55 13.28
CA GLU A 393 -3.77 2.98 13.17
C GLU A 393 -4.87 3.26 12.13
N PRO A 394 -5.68 4.30 12.34
CA PRO A 394 -6.73 4.68 11.40
C PRO A 394 -6.18 4.93 10.00
N LEU A 395 -6.92 4.52 8.98
CA LEU A 395 -6.53 4.66 7.55
C LEU A 395 -5.26 3.87 7.17
N SER A 396 -4.89 2.86 7.95
CA SER A 396 -3.87 1.90 7.53
C SER A 396 -4.20 1.35 6.12
N PRO A 397 -3.20 1.23 5.22
CA PRO A 397 -3.39 0.68 3.88
C PRO A 397 -4.07 -0.70 3.88
N MET A 398 -3.86 -1.50 4.93
CA MET A 398 -4.50 -2.80 5.10
C MET A 398 -6.01 -2.69 5.33
N THR A 399 -6.44 -1.79 6.21
CA THR A 399 -7.85 -1.51 6.49
C THR A 399 -8.53 -0.94 5.24
N ALA A 400 -7.87 0.00 4.56
CA ALA A 400 -8.37 0.58 3.31
C ALA A 400 -8.58 -0.48 2.22
N SER A 401 -7.63 -1.42 2.08
CA SER A 401 -7.76 -2.57 1.18
C SER A 401 -8.94 -3.47 1.56
N SER A 402 -9.19 -3.73 2.85
CA SER A 402 -10.38 -4.50 3.28
C SER A 402 -11.69 -3.84 2.85
N PHE A 403 -11.83 -2.53 3.07
CA PHE A 403 -13.04 -1.80 2.69
C PHE A 403 -13.28 -1.84 1.19
N LEU A 404 -12.23 -1.66 0.38
CA LEU A 404 -12.33 -1.74 -1.07
C LEU A 404 -12.75 -3.16 -1.52
N SER A 405 -12.13 -4.21 -0.97
CA SER A 405 -12.51 -5.59 -1.29
C SER A 405 -13.98 -5.86 -0.97
N PHE A 406 -14.51 -5.37 0.15
CA PHE A 406 -15.95 -5.45 0.45
C PHE A 406 -16.81 -4.78 -0.61
N ALA A 407 -16.46 -3.56 -1.03
CA ALA A 407 -17.20 -2.83 -2.04
C ALA A 407 -17.19 -3.58 -3.39
N GLU A 408 -16.06 -4.16 -3.78
CA GLU A 408 -15.92 -5.00 -4.97
C GLU A 408 -16.78 -6.28 -4.88
N LEU A 409 -16.71 -7.00 -3.75
CA LEU A 409 -17.51 -8.20 -3.52
C LEU A 409 -19.02 -7.90 -3.58
N PHE A 410 -19.47 -6.86 -2.88
CA PHE A 410 -20.88 -6.48 -2.88
C PHE A 410 -21.37 -6.06 -4.26
N SER A 411 -20.56 -5.32 -5.01
CA SER A 411 -20.88 -4.98 -6.40
C SER A 411 -21.02 -6.22 -7.27
N TYR A 412 -20.08 -7.16 -7.17
CA TYR A 412 -20.13 -8.42 -7.91
C TYR A 412 -21.41 -9.22 -7.61
N VAL A 413 -21.73 -9.42 -6.32
CA VAL A 413 -22.91 -10.20 -5.89
C VAL A 413 -24.22 -9.53 -6.36
N LEU A 414 -24.31 -8.20 -6.28
CA LEU A 414 -25.50 -7.46 -6.74
C LEU A 414 -25.67 -7.51 -8.27
N GLN A 415 -24.57 -7.51 -9.04
CA GLN A 415 -24.62 -7.65 -10.49
C GLN A 415 -24.98 -9.08 -10.93
N GLU A 416 -24.44 -10.10 -10.27
CA GLU A 416 -24.76 -11.50 -10.57
C GLU A 416 -26.25 -11.81 -10.31
N ARG A 417 -26.82 -11.25 -9.23
CA ARG A 417 -28.26 -11.30 -8.96
C ARG A 417 -29.08 -10.76 -10.14
N ALA A 418 -28.71 -9.60 -10.67
CA ALA A 418 -29.41 -8.97 -11.78
C ALA A 418 -29.35 -9.81 -13.06
N ALA A 419 -28.29 -10.60 -13.25
CA ALA A 419 -28.09 -11.42 -14.44
C ALA A 419 -28.78 -12.80 -14.38
N LYS A 420 -28.80 -13.45 -13.20
CA LYS A 420 -29.22 -14.87 -13.09
C LYS A 420 -30.63 -15.11 -12.54
N GLY A 421 -31.34 -14.08 -12.06
CA GLY A 421 -32.76 -14.17 -11.67
C GLY A 421 -33.12 -15.22 -10.62
N GLY A 422 -32.13 -15.79 -9.91
CA GLY A 422 -32.30 -16.94 -9.03
C GLY A 422 -32.54 -16.60 -7.54
N PRO A 423 -33.09 -17.54 -6.74
CA PRO A 423 -33.53 -17.31 -5.36
C PRO A 423 -32.45 -17.56 -4.29
N ALA A 424 -31.15 -17.40 -4.58
CA ALA A 424 -30.09 -17.64 -3.60
C ALA A 424 -29.93 -16.44 -2.65
N ALA A 425 -30.01 -16.64 -1.33
CA ALA A 425 -30.01 -15.58 -0.31
C ALA A 425 -28.78 -14.64 -0.41
N PRO A 426 -28.92 -13.39 -0.92
CA PRO A 426 -27.77 -12.55 -1.27
C PRO A 426 -27.61 -11.33 -0.33
N VAL A 427 -26.45 -10.68 -0.40
CA VAL A 427 -26.03 -9.48 0.38
C VAL A 427 -27.22 -8.54 0.63
N GLY A 428 -27.58 -8.37 1.91
CA GLY A 428 -28.70 -7.54 2.32
C GLY A 428 -28.28 -6.15 2.79
N PHE A 429 -29.27 -5.29 3.09
CA PHE A 429 -29.04 -3.97 3.68
C PHE A 429 -28.12 -4.05 4.91
N GLY A 430 -28.34 -5.00 5.82
CA GLY A 430 -27.54 -5.14 7.04
C GLY A 430 -26.06 -5.46 6.80
N ASP A 431 -25.72 -6.12 5.69
CA ASP A 431 -24.32 -6.42 5.35
C ASP A 431 -23.58 -5.18 4.86
N LEU A 432 -24.16 -4.49 3.89
CA LEU A 432 -23.65 -3.23 3.36
C LEU A 432 -23.58 -2.15 4.44
N MET A 433 -24.67 -1.99 5.20
CA MET A 433 -24.79 -0.99 6.27
C MET A 433 -23.75 -1.23 7.37
N GLY A 434 -23.49 -2.50 7.72
CA GLY A 434 -22.47 -2.86 8.70
C GLY A 434 -21.06 -2.44 8.26
N VAL A 435 -20.73 -2.58 6.98
CA VAL A 435 -19.43 -2.15 6.44
C VAL A 435 -19.38 -0.62 6.28
N LEU A 436 -20.45 0.02 5.82
CA LEU A 436 -20.56 1.48 5.75
C LEU A 436 -20.32 2.13 7.13
N ALA A 437 -20.99 1.62 8.17
CA ALA A 437 -20.83 2.13 9.53
C ALA A 437 -19.39 1.98 10.06
N LYS A 438 -18.71 0.87 9.75
CA LYS A 438 -17.29 0.68 10.06
C LYS A 438 -16.40 1.65 9.28
N GLY A 439 -16.72 1.94 8.02
CA GLY A 439 -16.02 2.93 7.19
C GLY A 439 -16.12 4.34 7.76
N VAL A 440 -17.33 4.76 8.17
CA VAL A 440 -17.54 6.06 8.83
C VAL A 440 -16.79 6.12 10.17
N ARG A 441 -16.83 5.06 10.98
CA ARG A 441 -16.04 4.97 12.22
C ARG A 441 -14.54 5.11 11.95
N GLU A 442 -14.04 4.58 10.83
CA GLU A 442 -12.63 4.71 10.46
C GLU A 442 -12.24 6.18 10.20
N VAL A 443 -13.09 6.90 9.47
CA VAL A 443 -12.92 8.35 9.23
C VAL A 443 -13.01 9.14 10.53
N GLU A 444 -13.98 8.83 11.40
CA GLU A 444 -14.10 9.45 12.73
C GLU A 444 -12.84 9.23 13.58
N ARG A 445 -12.26 8.02 13.57
CA ARG A 445 -11.02 7.72 14.28
C ARG A 445 -9.85 8.52 13.71
N ALA A 446 -9.75 8.60 12.39
CA ALA A 446 -8.65 9.28 11.71
C ALA A 446 -8.64 10.80 11.95
N LEU A 447 -9.81 11.43 11.92
CA LEU A 447 -9.94 12.88 12.10
C LEU A 447 -9.74 13.35 13.55
N ARG A 448 -9.65 12.43 14.51
CA ARG A 448 -9.27 12.74 15.90
C ARG A 448 -7.76 12.83 16.11
N LEU A 449 -6.96 12.32 15.17
CA LEU A 449 -5.50 12.34 15.25
C LEU A 449 -4.94 13.60 14.56
N PRO A 450 -3.74 14.09 14.97
CA PRO A 450 -3.04 15.14 14.26
C PRO A 450 -2.77 14.72 12.81
N ARG A 451 -3.10 15.57 11.83
CA ARG A 451 -3.00 15.22 10.40
C ARG A 451 -1.55 15.16 9.93
N GLU A 452 -1.10 13.98 9.48
CA GLU A 452 0.09 13.85 8.64
C GLU A 452 -0.24 14.07 7.15
N PRO A 453 0.70 14.57 6.32
CA PRO A 453 0.49 14.77 4.87
C PRO A 453 0.06 13.49 4.13
N ALA A 454 0.62 12.33 4.52
CA ALA A 454 0.30 11.03 3.92
C ALA A 454 -1.14 10.58 4.20
N ALA A 455 -1.73 11.02 5.33
CA ALA A 455 -3.09 10.67 5.71
C ALA A 455 -4.15 11.28 4.76
N SER A 456 -3.84 12.39 4.08
CA SER A 456 -4.77 13.04 3.15
C SER A 456 -5.16 12.14 1.97
N GLY A 457 -4.19 11.41 1.40
CA GLY A 457 -4.44 10.50 0.29
C GLY A 457 -5.24 9.25 0.70
N GLN A 458 -4.93 8.68 1.87
CA GLN A 458 -5.67 7.51 2.38
C GLN A 458 -7.09 7.89 2.83
N LEU A 459 -7.26 9.07 3.42
CA LEU A 459 -8.57 9.60 3.77
C LEU A 459 -9.44 9.79 2.52
N ALA A 460 -8.89 10.37 1.45
CA ALA A 460 -9.61 10.53 0.18
C ALA A 460 -10.07 9.18 -0.38
N LYS A 461 -9.21 8.15 -0.35
CA LYS A 461 -9.59 6.79 -0.76
C LYS A 461 -10.69 6.21 0.12
N ALA A 462 -10.58 6.35 1.44
CA ALA A 462 -11.61 5.88 2.37
C ALA A 462 -12.97 6.54 2.12
N LEU A 463 -13.00 7.86 1.91
CA LEU A 463 -14.22 8.60 1.55
C LEU A 463 -14.80 8.11 0.22
N ALA A 464 -13.96 7.90 -0.79
CA ALA A 464 -14.42 7.38 -2.07
C ALA A 464 -15.05 5.99 -1.90
N VAL A 465 -14.43 5.07 -1.16
CA VAL A 465 -15.00 3.74 -0.89
C VAL A 465 -16.32 3.83 -0.11
N ILE A 466 -16.44 4.76 0.86
CA ILE A 466 -17.70 5.02 1.58
C ILE A 466 -18.82 5.45 0.62
N LEU A 467 -18.54 6.35 -0.32
CA LEU A 467 -19.52 6.77 -1.33
C LEU A 467 -19.92 5.62 -2.25
N HIS A 468 -19.00 4.70 -2.57
CA HIS A 468 -19.33 3.49 -3.31
C HIS A 468 -20.23 2.53 -2.54
N LEU A 469 -19.98 2.34 -1.24
CA LEU A 469 -20.86 1.55 -0.38
C LEU A 469 -22.25 2.18 -0.31
N LEU A 470 -22.33 3.51 -0.24
CA LEU A 470 -23.60 4.24 -0.28
C LEU A 470 -24.31 4.06 -1.64
N TYR A 471 -23.58 4.14 -2.75
CA TYR A 471 -24.10 3.84 -4.09
C TYR A 471 -24.67 2.42 -4.20
N LEU A 472 -24.04 1.43 -3.59
CA LEU A 472 -24.56 0.05 -3.57
C LEU A 472 -25.78 -0.09 -2.67
N LEU A 473 -25.85 0.63 -1.54
CA LEU A 473 -27.02 0.65 -0.65
C LEU A 473 -28.26 1.18 -1.37
N GLU A 474 -28.13 2.20 -2.23
CA GLU A 474 -29.24 2.72 -3.05
C GLU A 474 -29.82 1.69 -4.04
N LYS A 475 -29.15 0.55 -4.24
CA LYS A 475 -29.63 -0.55 -5.09
C LYS A 475 -30.32 -1.67 -4.33
N VAL A 476 -30.40 -1.56 -3.00
CA VAL A 476 -30.98 -2.58 -2.14
C VAL A 476 -32.23 -2.01 -1.48
N GLU A 477 -33.31 -2.78 -1.50
CA GLU A 477 -34.56 -2.42 -0.82
C GLU A 477 -34.33 -2.26 0.67
N CYS A 478 -34.90 -1.19 1.25
CA CYS A 478 -34.82 -0.92 2.67
C CYS A 478 -36.16 -0.42 3.22
N SER A 479 -36.40 -0.72 4.50
CA SER A 479 -37.52 -0.19 5.27
C SER A 479 -37.25 1.25 5.73
N ALA A 480 -38.28 2.00 6.13
CA ALA A 480 -38.12 3.35 6.66
C ALA A 480 -37.15 3.43 7.86
N ALA A 481 -37.11 2.40 8.72
CA ALA A 481 -36.17 2.33 9.84
C ALA A 481 -34.71 2.14 9.37
N GLN A 482 -34.51 1.33 8.33
CA GLN A 482 -33.20 1.12 7.72
C GLN A 482 -32.73 2.39 6.99
N GLU A 483 -33.62 3.06 6.26
CA GLU A 483 -33.35 4.35 5.63
C GLU A 483 -32.93 5.41 6.66
N HIS A 484 -33.63 5.48 7.79
CA HIS A 484 -33.26 6.37 8.89
C HIS A 484 -31.86 6.04 9.45
N LEU A 485 -31.52 4.76 9.62
CA LEU A 485 -30.19 4.34 10.08
C LEU A 485 -29.08 4.71 9.07
N LYS A 486 -29.35 4.59 7.77
CA LYS A 486 -28.46 5.06 6.70
C LYS A 486 -28.21 6.56 6.84
N HIS A 487 -29.27 7.36 6.93
CA HIS A 487 -29.17 8.82 7.09
C HIS A 487 -28.44 9.23 8.37
N GLN A 488 -28.70 8.58 9.50
CA GLN A 488 -27.98 8.84 10.74
C GLN A 488 -26.47 8.60 10.60
N THR A 489 -26.08 7.56 9.87
CA THR A 489 -24.68 7.21 9.66
C THR A 489 -23.99 8.16 8.68
N VAL A 490 -24.67 8.58 7.61
CA VAL A 490 -24.17 9.59 6.68
C VAL A 490 -24.05 10.95 7.38
N TYR A 491 -25.03 11.34 8.20
CA TYR A 491 -24.96 12.56 9.01
C TYR A 491 -23.74 12.57 9.95
N ARG A 492 -23.43 11.45 10.60
CA ARG A 492 -22.20 11.31 11.42
C ARG A 492 -20.94 11.58 10.62
N LEU A 493 -20.84 11.05 9.39
CA LEU A 493 -19.73 11.31 8.48
C LEU A 493 -19.63 12.81 8.17
N LEU A 494 -20.75 13.44 7.78
CA LEU A 494 -20.79 14.85 7.37
C LEU A 494 -20.45 15.79 8.54
N LYS A 495 -20.88 15.46 9.76
CA LYS A 495 -20.56 16.21 10.98
C LYS A 495 -19.05 16.31 11.25
N CYS A 496 -18.26 15.37 10.75
CA CYS A 496 -16.80 15.44 10.85
C CYS A 496 -16.15 16.41 9.87
N ALA A 497 -16.91 17.02 8.96
CA ALA A 497 -16.44 17.88 7.87
C ALA A 497 -15.22 17.29 7.13
N PRO A 498 -15.26 16.01 6.69
CA PRO A 498 -14.12 15.35 6.09
C PRO A 498 -13.73 16.03 4.77
N ARG A 499 -12.42 16.13 4.53
CA ARG A 499 -11.84 16.73 3.33
C ARG A 499 -10.96 15.69 2.63
N GLY A 500 -11.32 15.35 1.41
CA GLY A 500 -10.55 14.47 0.53
C GLY A 500 -9.38 15.21 -0.14
N ARG A 501 -8.97 14.71 -1.30
CA ARG A 501 -7.94 15.34 -2.13
C ARG A 501 -8.42 16.73 -2.59
N ASN A 502 -7.51 17.70 -2.68
CA ASN A 502 -7.81 19.08 -3.07
C ASN A 502 -8.86 19.80 -2.20
N GLY A 503 -9.14 19.32 -0.98
CA GLY A 503 -10.15 19.93 -0.12
C GLY A 503 -11.59 19.52 -0.46
N PHE A 504 -11.78 18.53 -1.32
CA PHE A 504 -13.10 18.07 -1.73
C PHE A 504 -13.93 17.58 -0.53
N THR A 505 -15.16 18.07 -0.40
CA THR A 505 -16.16 17.48 0.49
C THR A 505 -16.72 16.19 -0.11
N PRO A 506 -17.41 15.34 0.67
CA PRO A 506 -18.15 14.20 0.10
C PRO A 506 -19.10 14.60 -1.04
N LEU A 507 -19.64 15.82 -1.01
CA LEU A 507 -20.52 16.34 -2.04
C LEU A 507 -19.79 16.64 -3.36
N HIS A 508 -18.58 17.20 -3.31
CA HIS A 508 -17.72 17.35 -4.49
C HIS A 508 -17.41 15.99 -5.11
N MET A 509 -17.04 15.01 -4.28
CA MET A 509 -16.71 13.66 -4.74
C MET A 509 -17.92 12.96 -5.37
N ALA A 510 -19.14 13.18 -4.86
CA ALA A 510 -20.36 12.61 -5.44
C ALA A 510 -20.66 13.10 -6.86
N VAL A 511 -20.16 14.29 -7.23
CA VAL A 511 -20.32 14.90 -8.56
C VAL A 511 -19.04 14.92 -9.39
N ASP A 512 -18.00 14.22 -8.92
CA ASP A 512 -16.72 14.11 -9.59
C ASP A 512 -16.58 12.77 -10.32
N LYS A 513 -16.18 12.80 -11.60
CA LYS A 513 -16.00 11.57 -12.38
C LYS A 513 -14.82 10.72 -11.89
N ASP A 514 -13.77 11.37 -11.36
CA ASP A 514 -12.55 10.68 -10.93
C ASP A 514 -12.80 9.83 -9.68
N THR A 515 -13.83 10.16 -8.90
CA THR A 515 -14.32 9.33 -7.79
C THR A 515 -14.68 7.92 -8.25
N THR A 516 -15.12 7.69 -9.50
CA THR A 516 -15.42 6.35 -10.04
C THR A 516 -14.26 5.34 -9.91
N ASN A 517 -13.01 5.82 -9.94
CA ASN A 517 -11.83 4.97 -10.02
C ASN A 517 -11.19 4.75 -8.64
N VAL A 518 -11.75 3.80 -7.87
CA VAL A 518 -11.25 3.45 -6.52
C VAL A 518 -10.45 2.16 -6.45
N GLY A 519 -10.56 1.30 -7.45
CA GLY A 519 -9.94 -0.03 -7.47
C GLY A 519 -9.75 -0.56 -8.89
N ARG A 520 -9.43 -1.85 -8.99
CA ARG A 520 -9.26 -2.52 -10.30
C ARG A 520 -10.61 -2.71 -10.99
N TYR A 521 -11.65 -2.95 -10.21
CA TYR A 521 -12.99 -3.22 -10.71
C TYR A 521 -13.89 -2.01 -10.46
N ARG A 522 -14.78 -1.75 -11.42
CA ARG A 522 -15.75 -0.66 -11.32
C ARG A 522 -16.88 -1.05 -10.38
N VAL A 523 -16.92 -0.42 -9.21
CA VAL A 523 -17.97 -0.63 -8.20
C VAL A 523 -19.18 0.27 -8.45
N GLY A 524 -18.94 1.57 -8.62
CA GLY A 524 -19.96 2.61 -8.76
C GLY A 524 -19.69 3.49 -9.97
N VAL A 525 -20.65 4.35 -10.31
CA VAL A 525 -20.50 5.34 -11.37
C VAL A 525 -20.77 6.72 -10.78
N PHE A 526 -19.79 7.61 -10.89
CA PHE A 526 -19.86 9.00 -10.49
C PHE A 526 -19.68 9.89 -11.72
N PRO A 527 -20.37 11.05 -11.83
CA PRO A 527 -21.34 11.64 -10.88
C PRO A 527 -22.55 10.75 -10.57
N SER A 528 -22.98 10.69 -9.31
CA SER A 528 -24.07 9.82 -8.87
C SER A 528 -25.20 10.61 -8.22
N LEU A 529 -26.31 10.77 -8.93
CA LEU A 529 -27.48 11.51 -8.44
C LEU A 529 -28.12 10.89 -7.17
N PRO A 530 -28.25 9.56 -7.02
CA PRO A 530 -28.77 8.97 -5.78
C PRO A 530 -27.88 9.27 -4.57
N VAL A 531 -26.56 9.10 -4.70
CA VAL A 531 -25.60 9.41 -3.63
C VAL A 531 -25.62 10.91 -3.30
N LEU A 532 -25.66 11.76 -4.33
CA LEU A 532 -25.77 13.22 -4.17
C LEU A 532 -26.99 13.58 -3.32
N ARG A 533 -28.17 13.02 -3.62
CA ARG A 533 -29.40 13.29 -2.88
C ARG A 533 -29.31 12.85 -1.42
N VAL A 534 -28.81 11.65 -1.14
CA VAL A 534 -28.64 11.18 0.26
C VAL A 534 -27.72 12.11 1.05
N LEU A 535 -26.64 12.61 0.45
CA LEU A 535 -25.75 13.56 1.11
C LEU A 535 -26.46 14.89 1.43
N LEU A 536 -27.24 15.42 0.47
CA LEU A 536 -28.02 16.65 0.65
C LEU A 536 -29.11 16.47 1.72
N ASP A 537 -29.85 15.37 1.69
CA ASP A 537 -30.88 15.03 2.68
C ASP A 537 -30.30 14.88 4.10
N CYS A 538 -29.01 14.54 4.19
CA CYS A 538 -28.27 14.47 5.45
C CYS A 538 -27.59 15.80 5.84
N GLY A 539 -27.86 16.90 5.15
CA GLY A 539 -27.36 18.24 5.49
C GLY A 539 -25.96 18.55 4.98
N ALA A 540 -25.51 17.94 3.88
CA ALA A 540 -24.28 18.37 3.21
C ALA A 540 -24.45 19.79 2.65
N ASP A 541 -23.49 20.66 2.92
CA ASP A 541 -23.47 22.05 2.43
C ASP A 541 -23.29 22.08 0.90
N PRO A 542 -24.30 22.56 0.13
CA PRO A 542 -24.25 22.63 -1.32
C PRO A 542 -23.22 23.64 -1.86
N ASP A 543 -22.78 24.60 -1.03
CA ASP A 543 -21.80 25.63 -1.38
C ASP A 543 -20.45 25.46 -0.66
N GLY A 544 -20.21 24.28 -0.07
CA GLY A 544 -18.93 23.98 0.55
C GLY A 544 -17.78 24.19 -0.46
N ARG A 545 -16.65 24.74 -0.01
CA ARG A 545 -15.53 25.12 -0.89
C ARG A 545 -14.35 24.16 -0.82
N ASP A 546 -13.78 23.78 -1.97
CA ASP A 546 -12.49 23.10 -2.05
C ASP A 546 -11.30 24.09 -1.89
N TYR A 547 -10.05 23.64 -2.11
CA TYR A 547 -8.88 24.53 -1.96
C TYR A 547 -8.74 25.59 -3.08
N ASP A 548 -9.41 25.40 -4.21
CA ASP A 548 -9.47 26.34 -5.32
C ASP A 548 -10.79 27.16 -5.30
N ASN A 549 -11.49 27.15 -4.16
CA ASN A 549 -12.82 27.75 -3.96
C ASN A 549 -13.90 27.27 -4.94
N ASN A 550 -13.73 26.12 -5.60
CA ASN A 550 -14.83 25.51 -6.33
C ASN A 550 -15.87 25.02 -5.32
N THR A 551 -17.15 25.20 -5.67
CA THR A 551 -18.28 24.52 -5.04
C THR A 551 -18.59 23.21 -5.78
N PRO A 552 -19.37 22.28 -5.20
CA PRO A 552 -19.86 21.10 -5.91
C PRO A 552 -20.53 21.44 -7.25
N LEU A 553 -21.19 22.60 -7.35
CA LEU A 553 -21.80 23.06 -8.59
C LEU A 553 -20.78 23.29 -9.71
N HIS A 554 -19.59 23.81 -9.38
CA HIS A 554 -18.49 24.00 -10.32
C HIS A 554 -17.96 22.64 -10.83
N ILE A 555 -17.78 21.67 -9.93
CA ILE A 555 -17.31 20.32 -10.29
C ILE A 555 -18.36 19.58 -11.15
N ALA A 556 -19.64 19.72 -10.81
CA ALA A 556 -20.73 19.15 -11.61
C ALA A 556 -20.79 19.76 -13.02
N ALA A 557 -20.54 21.07 -13.15
CA ALA A 557 -20.44 21.77 -14.43
C ALA A 557 -19.25 21.29 -15.26
N GLN A 558 -18.04 21.21 -14.68
CA GLN A 558 -16.84 20.70 -15.36
C GLN A 558 -17.00 19.26 -15.85
N ASN A 559 -17.76 18.44 -15.12
CA ASN A 559 -18.08 17.07 -15.52
C ASN A 559 -19.33 16.96 -16.41
N ASN A 560 -19.89 18.09 -16.86
CA ASN A 560 -21.04 18.17 -17.78
C ASN A 560 -22.27 17.38 -17.30
N CYS A 561 -22.60 17.49 -16.01
CA CYS A 561 -23.69 16.74 -15.38
C CYS A 561 -24.88 17.65 -14.97
N PRO A 562 -25.78 18.02 -15.89
CA PRO A 562 -26.87 18.96 -15.62
C PRO A 562 -27.86 18.45 -14.56
N ALA A 563 -28.08 17.13 -14.46
CA ALA A 563 -28.97 16.56 -13.44
C ALA A 563 -28.42 16.75 -12.02
N ALA A 564 -27.10 16.65 -11.83
CA ALA A 564 -26.46 16.93 -10.55
C ALA A 564 -26.50 18.44 -10.24
N MET A 565 -26.30 19.29 -11.25
CA MET A 565 -26.43 20.74 -11.09
C MET A 565 -27.84 21.15 -10.65
N ALA A 566 -28.88 20.61 -11.29
CA ALA A 566 -30.26 20.87 -10.91
C ALA A 566 -30.53 20.47 -9.46
N ALA A 567 -30.10 19.28 -9.03
CA ALA A 567 -30.27 18.82 -7.65
C ALA A 567 -29.53 19.69 -6.63
N LEU A 568 -28.34 20.19 -6.96
CA LEU A 568 -27.59 21.11 -6.09
C LEU A 568 -28.30 22.47 -5.96
N VAL A 569 -28.81 23.01 -7.06
CA VAL A 569 -29.56 24.28 -7.08
C VAL A 569 -30.88 24.13 -6.32
N ASP A 570 -31.61 23.03 -6.50
CA ASP A 570 -32.83 22.73 -5.75
C ASP A 570 -32.58 22.61 -4.23
N ALA A 571 -31.36 22.19 -3.85
CA ALA A 571 -30.91 22.14 -2.46
C ALA A 571 -30.32 23.47 -1.94
N GLY A 572 -30.33 24.53 -2.75
CA GLY A 572 -29.92 25.88 -2.35
C GLY A 572 -28.52 26.32 -2.78
N ALA A 573 -27.84 25.61 -3.69
CA ALA A 573 -26.53 26.03 -4.20
C ALA A 573 -26.61 27.39 -4.93
N HIS A 574 -25.67 28.28 -4.62
CA HIS A 574 -25.56 29.58 -5.28
C HIS A 574 -24.96 29.46 -6.69
N MET A 575 -25.75 29.77 -7.70
CA MET A 575 -25.35 29.69 -9.12
C MET A 575 -24.27 30.69 -9.52
N ASP A 576 -24.16 31.80 -8.79
CA ASP A 576 -23.20 32.87 -9.04
C ASP A 576 -22.05 32.89 -8.04
N ALA A 577 -21.90 31.83 -7.23
CA ALA A 577 -20.68 31.57 -6.50
C ALA A 577 -19.49 31.52 -7.47
N THR A 578 -18.38 32.14 -7.09
CA THR A 578 -17.15 32.15 -7.89
C THR A 578 -16.06 31.31 -7.25
N ASN A 579 -15.27 30.65 -8.10
CA ASN A 579 -14.04 29.97 -7.69
C ASN A 579 -12.86 30.94 -7.55
N ALA A 580 -11.67 30.44 -7.19
CA ALA A 580 -10.48 31.27 -7.00
C ALA A 580 -10.03 32.02 -8.27
N PHE A 581 -10.53 31.63 -9.45
CA PHE A 581 -10.28 32.28 -10.73
C PHE A 581 -11.37 33.29 -11.12
N GLY A 582 -12.35 33.54 -10.24
CA GLY A 582 -13.48 34.43 -10.50
C GLY A 582 -14.49 33.88 -11.49
N LYS A 583 -14.46 32.56 -11.76
CA LYS A 583 -15.40 31.91 -12.68
C LYS A 583 -16.58 31.32 -11.94
N THR A 584 -17.76 31.46 -12.52
CA THR A 584 -19.00 30.79 -12.07
C THR A 584 -19.10 29.38 -12.66
N ALA A 585 -19.97 28.54 -12.07
CA ALA A 585 -20.24 27.21 -12.61
C ALA A 585 -20.76 27.24 -14.06
N CYS A 586 -21.55 28.26 -14.43
CA CYS A 586 -22.07 28.39 -15.81
C CYS A 586 -20.97 28.66 -16.83
N GLU A 587 -19.92 29.38 -16.46
CA GLU A 587 -18.77 29.66 -17.34
C GLU A 587 -17.84 28.45 -17.51
N LEU A 588 -18.04 27.40 -16.71
CA LEU A 588 -17.31 26.14 -16.80
C LEU A 588 -18.07 25.06 -17.59
N LEU A 589 -19.34 25.29 -17.93
CA LEU A 589 -20.13 24.38 -18.76
C LEU A 589 -19.68 24.43 -20.22
N ASP A 590 -19.76 23.29 -20.91
CA ASP A 590 -19.57 23.24 -22.37
C ASP A 590 -20.66 24.08 -23.08
N ASP A 591 -20.25 24.92 -24.03
CA ASP A 591 -21.08 25.81 -24.84
C ASP A 591 -22.30 25.10 -25.47
N LYS A 592 -22.15 23.81 -25.81
CA LYS A 592 -23.24 23.00 -26.40
C LYS A 592 -24.37 22.66 -25.42
N LEU A 593 -24.08 22.60 -24.12
CA LEU A 593 -25.05 22.30 -23.06
C LEU A 593 -25.73 23.57 -22.54
N LEU A 594 -25.01 24.69 -22.51
CA LEU A 594 -25.56 26.03 -22.29
C LEU A 594 -26.67 26.36 -23.30
N ALA A 595 -26.47 26.01 -24.58
CA ALA A 595 -27.45 26.22 -25.65
C ALA A 595 -28.74 25.38 -25.50
N ARG A 596 -28.76 24.36 -24.63
CA ARG A 596 -29.93 23.47 -24.41
C ARG A 596 -30.82 23.92 -23.24
N ASN A 597 -30.60 25.10 -22.65
CA ASN A 597 -31.42 25.68 -21.57
C ASN A 597 -31.63 24.77 -20.34
N ALA A 598 -30.69 23.88 -20.04
CA ALA A 598 -30.86 22.89 -18.97
C ALA A 598 -30.83 23.50 -17.54
N VAL A 599 -30.18 24.66 -17.36
CA VAL A 599 -30.16 25.42 -16.10
C VAL A 599 -30.21 26.91 -16.47
N GLN A 600 -31.25 27.63 -16.03
CA GLN A 600 -31.38 29.08 -16.26
C GLN A 600 -30.92 29.85 -15.02
N PRO A 601 -29.74 30.51 -15.05
CA PRO A 601 -29.17 31.15 -13.87
C PRO A 601 -30.08 32.21 -13.25
N PHE A 602 -30.78 32.97 -14.11
CA PHE A 602 -31.68 34.04 -13.69
C PHE A 602 -32.81 33.61 -12.76
N ASN A 603 -33.21 32.33 -12.78
CA ASN A 603 -34.28 31.84 -11.91
C ASN A 603 -33.83 31.67 -10.45
N TYR A 604 -32.52 31.70 -10.20
CA TYR A 604 -31.92 31.36 -8.91
C TYR A 604 -30.99 32.44 -8.35
N VAL A 605 -30.70 33.51 -9.11
CA VAL A 605 -29.98 34.68 -8.61
C VAL A 605 -30.93 35.57 -7.80
N THR A 606 -30.64 35.74 -6.51
CA THR A 606 -31.44 36.59 -5.62
C THR A 606 -30.95 38.05 -5.62
N LEU A 607 -31.75 38.96 -5.07
CA LEU A 607 -31.31 40.35 -4.84
C LEU A 607 -30.09 40.43 -3.90
N GLN A 608 -29.98 39.51 -2.93
CA GLN A 608 -28.83 39.43 -2.03
C GLN A 608 -27.56 39.09 -2.82
N CYS A 609 -27.64 38.12 -3.74
CA CYS A 609 -26.55 37.76 -4.64
C CYS A 609 -26.08 38.95 -5.49
N LEU A 610 -27.02 39.72 -6.06
CA LEU A 610 -26.71 40.93 -6.82
C LEU A 610 -26.05 42.03 -5.97
N ALA A 611 -26.50 42.21 -4.72
CA ALA A 611 -25.93 43.17 -3.79
C ALA A 611 -24.49 42.79 -3.39
N ALA A 612 -24.23 41.51 -3.11
CA ALA A 612 -22.89 41.00 -2.82
C ALA A 612 -21.92 41.29 -3.97
N ARG A 613 -22.32 40.99 -5.21
CA ARG A 613 -21.53 41.30 -6.42
C ARG A 613 -21.26 42.78 -6.60
N ALA A 614 -22.24 43.64 -6.30
CA ALA A 614 -22.08 45.09 -6.39
C ALA A 614 -21.05 45.61 -5.38
N LEU A 615 -21.04 45.07 -4.16
CA LEU A 615 -20.05 45.40 -3.13
C LEU A 615 -18.63 44.99 -3.54
N GLY A 616 -18.47 43.77 -4.08
CA GLY A 616 -17.20 43.28 -4.59
C GLY A 616 -16.66 44.12 -5.76
N ARG A 617 -17.49 44.40 -6.78
CA ARG A 617 -17.13 45.23 -7.93
C ARG A 617 -16.74 46.66 -7.53
N SER A 618 -17.44 47.21 -6.55
CA SER A 618 -17.23 48.59 -6.09
C SER A 618 -16.12 48.69 -5.02
N LYS A 619 -15.50 47.57 -4.64
CA LYS A 619 -14.46 47.46 -3.59
C LYS A 619 -14.86 48.14 -2.28
N VAL A 620 -16.13 48.07 -1.92
CA VAL A 620 -16.64 48.69 -0.70
C VAL A 620 -16.11 47.91 0.50
N PRO A 621 -15.46 48.54 1.49
CA PRO A 621 -14.96 47.84 2.66
C PRO A 621 -16.13 47.40 3.56
N TYR A 622 -16.34 46.09 3.67
CA TYR A 622 -17.40 45.49 4.48
C TYR A 622 -16.90 44.64 5.66
N LYS A 623 -15.63 44.17 5.63
CA LYS A 623 -15.06 43.31 6.67
C LYS A 623 -15.00 44.00 8.04
N GLY A 624 -15.44 43.31 9.09
CA GLY A 624 -15.60 43.81 10.45
C GLY A 624 -16.72 44.86 10.62
N ARG A 625 -17.55 45.10 9.59
CA ARG A 625 -18.62 46.12 9.60
C ARG A 625 -20.01 45.54 9.47
N ILE A 626 -20.12 44.27 9.10
CA ILE A 626 -21.38 43.52 8.99
C ILE A 626 -21.23 42.18 9.73
N PRO A 627 -22.33 41.48 10.03
CA PRO A 627 -22.26 40.13 10.59
C PRO A 627 -21.40 39.17 9.76
N GLU A 628 -20.65 38.29 10.42
CA GLU A 628 -19.75 37.31 9.77
C GLU A 628 -20.46 36.44 8.72
N GLU A 629 -21.72 36.10 8.95
CA GLU A 629 -22.56 35.35 8.00
C GLU A 629 -22.74 36.09 6.67
N LEU A 630 -22.90 37.42 6.71
CA LEU A 630 -23.00 38.26 5.52
C LEU A 630 -21.64 38.49 4.86
N GLU A 631 -20.55 38.51 5.62
CA GLU A 631 -19.20 38.56 5.05
C GLU A 631 -18.91 37.28 4.26
N ALA A 632 -19.19 36.12 4.83
CA ALA A 632 -19.04 34.82 4.16
C ALA A 632 -19.91 34.74 2.89
N PHE A 633 -21.14 35.28 2.94
CA PHE A 633 -22.01 35.36 1.77
C PHE A 633 -21.44 36.29 0.68
N ILE A 634 -20.86 37.44 1.05
CA ILE A 634 -20.22 38.31 0.05
C ILE A 634 -18.97 37.66 -0.52
N GLU A 635 -18.15 37.00 0.30
CA GLU A 635 -16.98 36.25 -0.16
C GLU A 635 -17.33 35.03 -1.03
N LEU A 636 -18.59 34.58 -1.00
CA LEU A 636 -19.09 33.54 -1.91
C LEU A 636 -19.14 34.02 -3.37
N HIS A 637 -19.40 35.31 -3.60
CA HIS A 637 -19.70 35.94 -4.89
C HIS A 637 -18.53 36.77 -5.41
#